data_AF-A0A8C1GZL4-F1
#
_entry.id   AF-A0A8C1GZL4-F1
#
_cell.length_a   1.000
_cell.length_b   1.000
_cell.length_c   1.000
_cell.angle_alpha   90.00
_cell.angle_beta   90.00
_cell.angle_gamma   90.00
#
_symmetry.space_group_name_H-M   'P 1'
#
loop_
_entity.id
_entity.type
_entity.pdbx_description
1 polymer ?
#
loop_
_entity_poly.entity_id
_entity_poly.type
_entity_poly.pdbx_seq_one_letter_code
_entity_poly.pdbx_strand_id
1 'polypeptide(L)'
;MYIFLEISASHANKLVTFIMTPGLLSLCINMTVHIIFLYMFYVLHRHSRARKYEAEVQMCRLEVSAVDFSDYHPLKAITVTDSKARRGGRKGSTSSSSSSSSSVVLDPLSSMLDGSDPLSLFAAVNTMVLTELGRKRREKEEEVGSDFEPWSSKRGEILSRFTTTEKLSINLFMGSDKSKASSPSSAVSEKVRTRLEELDDLEEGSQRELLNLSQQDYVNRIEELNQSLKEAWGSDQKVKALKIVIQCSKLLSDTSVIQFYPSKFVLITDILDTFGGLVYDRIWSMCADPHPLPESFSADDVNDTAKETCLNWFFKIASIRELVPRLYVEAALLKCNRFLTKSGIQETLQRLTAMIRGIGDPLVAVYARAYLCRVGMEVAPHLKDSLNKNFFDLLATFRQIHGESVQNQLAQQRVEIPIYLTLYSPAIHWILQCVAYRAPEVLLTEMMDRCKKLGNNALLLNSVMWAFRAEFVAMRATDFIGMIKDCDEAGFPKHLLFASLGRSLSCADPPESERLSILNDAWKVITKVRSPRDYINCAEIWVEFTCRHFTKREVNTILADIIKHMTPDRAFEDAYPQLQSVIKKILPHFHDFSVLFSMEKFLPFLDMFQKDSVRVEVCKSIMEVFIKHQQEATRDPVILNALLHICKTMHDSVNALTLDDEKRSLSLLINGFIRMVSFGRDFEQQLSFCVEARATFCNLEPVIIHLIHTVNQLAMETRCVMKGNHSRKTAAFVRACAAYSFITIPSLTSIFNRLNLYLLSGEVALANQCLSQADAFLKAAVSLLPEVPRTISIEGKQRSSEPFLLDFINNFLSTLLVVPDHPEQGVLYLVRGLLNMVQDYTWEDNSDAKIRVYISALPLLAAMSQESYLYTIPKVDSNETLYGGDPKFIAEINKLCETLIGQVLDHLKGLGRDEGVRRQGSLAFSLFGCLLAHGDLRNNKLNQLAVNLWNLSHKHGFCDTRTSVRTLEYIKHQAQLADLSHLSDMTARLSLQSRT
;
A
#
# COMPACT_ATOMS: atom_id res chain seq x y z
N MET A 1 -75.73 -45.67 -32.72
CA MET A 1 -75.25 -47.07 -32.82
C MET A 1 -74.82 -47.48 -31.43
N TYR A 2 -75.71 -47.92 -30.55
CA TYR A 2 -76.38 -49.24 -30.53
C TYR A 2 -75.42 -50.42 -30.59
N ILE A 3 -75.55 -51.26 -29.55
CA ILE A 3 -75.00 -52.60 -29.31
C ILE A 3 -73.66 -52.60 -28.55
N PHE A 4 -73.74 -52.58 -27.22
CA PHE A 4 -73.19 -53.64 -26.36
C PHE A 4 -73.73 -53.42 -24.93
N LEU A 5 -75.03 -53.67 -24.78
CA LEU A 5 -75.63 -54.12 -23.53
C LEU A 5 -75.71 -55.64 -23.64
N GLU A 6 -75.55 -56.33 -22.50
CA GLU A 6 -75.72 -57.77 -22.28
C GLU A 6 -74.56 -58.70 -22.68
N ILE A 7 -73.57 -58.85 -21.80
CA ILE A 7 -73.14 -60.18 -21.34
C ILE A 7 -72.86 -60.14 -19.83
N SER A 8 -73.75 -60.80 -19.10
CA SER A 8 -73.48 -61.58 -17.88
C SER A 8 -73.12 -60.84 -16.59
N ALA A 9 -74.15 -60.25 -15.98
CA ALA A 9 -74.38 -60.38 -14.55
C ALA A 9 -74.59 -61.86 -14.19
N SER A 10 -73.50 -62.60 -14.04
CA SER A 10 -73.44 -63.84 -13.26
C SER A 10 -71.99 -64.29 -13.26
N HIS A 11 -71.24 -63.90 -12.23
CA HIS A 11 -70.40 -64.80 -11.43
C HIS A 11 -69.72 -64.00 -10.31
N ALA A 12 -69.83 -64.56 -9.11
CA ALA A 12 -68.97 -64.30 -7.97
C ALA A 12 -69.18 -63.00 -7.18
N ASN A 13 -70.38 -62.89 -6.64
CA ASN A 13 -70.56 -62.57 -5.22
C ASN A 13 -69.70 -63.54 -4.38
N LYS A 14 -68.39 -63.28 -4.25
CA LYS A 14 -67.40 -63.95 -3.38
C LYS A 14 -66.00 -63.39 -3.67
N LEU A 15 -65.61 -62.30 -3.01
CA LEU A 15 -64.31 -62.22 -2.33
C LEU A 15 -64.29 -60.95 -1.46
N VAL A 16 -64.65 -61.15 -0.20
CA VAL A 16 -64.29 -60.28 0.91
C VAL A 16 -62.76 -60.37 1.08
N THR A 17 -62.12 -59.24 1.43
CA THR A 17 -60.74 -59.09 1.94
C THR A 17 -59.56 -59.44 1.00
N PHE A 18 -58.86 -58.41 0.47
CA PHE A 18 -57.39 -58.24 0.63
C PHE A 18 -56.85 -56.91 0.03
N ILE A 19 -56.32 -56.07 0.92
CA ILE A 19 -55.16 -55.14 0.90
C ILE A 19 -54.41 -54.82 -0.44
N MET A 20 -54.17 -53.50 -0.64
CA MET A 20 -53.06 -52.78 -1.33
C MET A 20 -53.03 -52.52 -2.86
N THR A 21 -52.94 -51.22 -3.22
CA THR A 21 -51.70 -50.61 -3.77
C THR A 21 -51.78 -49.06 -3.88
N PRO A 22 -50.72 -48.28 -3.53
CA PRO A 22 -50.69 -46.81 -3.60
C PRO A 22 -50.48 -46.22 -5.02
N GLY A 23 -50.18 -47.05 -6.02
CA GLY A 23 -49.77 -46.58 -7.36
C GLY A 23 -50.91 -46.00 -8.21
N LEU A 24 -52.12 -46.54 -8.09
CA LEU A 24 -53.29 -46.08 -8.87
C LEU A 24 -53.84 -44.73 -8.39
N LEU A 25 -53.68 -44.41 -7.10
CA LEU A 25 -54.06 -43.10 -6.56
C LEU A 25 -53.12 -41.99 -7.07
N SER A 26 -51.82 -42.27 -7.15
CA SER A 26 -50.81 -41.33 -7.68
C SER A 26 -51.00 -41.06 -9.18
N LEU A 27 -51.36 -42.07 -9.96
CA LEU A 27 -51.62 -41.91 -11.40
C LEU A 27 -52.92 -41.14 -11.67
N CYS A 28 -54.00 -41.41 -10.92
CA CYS A 28 -55.25 -40.68 -11.03
C CYS A 28 -55.12 -39.23 -10.54
N ILE A 29 -54.35 -38.97 -9.48
CA ILE A 29 -54.07 -37.60 -9.01
C ILE A 29 -53.19 -36.85 -10.03
N ASN A 30 -52.14 -37.48 -10.58
CA ASN A 30 -51.31 -36.86 -11.61
C ASN A 30 -52.08 -36.58 -12.91
N MET A 31 -52.98 -37.47 -13.35
CA MET A 31 -53.84 -37.22 -14.52
C MET A 31 -54.88 -36.13 -14.27
N THR A 32 -55.45 -36.07 -13.07
CA THR A 32 -56.44 -35.04 -12.71
C THR A 32 -55.77 -33.67 -12.59
N VAL A 33 -54.55 -33.61 -12.03
CA VAL A 33 -53.69 -32.41 -12.04
C VAL A 33 -53.31 -32.05 -13.48
N HIS A 34 -52.99 -33.03 -14.34
CA HIS A 34 -52.67 -32.79 -15.75
C HIS A 34 -53.85 -32.19 -16.54
N ILE A 35 -55.06 -32.70 -16.33
CA ILE A 35 -56.29 -32.25 -16.99
C ILE A 35 -56.71 -30.86 -16.47
N ILE A 36 -56.57 -30.59 -15.17
CA ILE A 36 -56.85 -29.26 -14.59
C ILE A 36 -55.82 -28.22 -15.06
N PHE A 37 -54.54 -28.60 -15.18
CA PHE A 37 -53.51 -27.73 -15.75
C PHE A 37 -53.78 -27.41 -17.24
N LEU A 38 -54.18 -28.40 -18.04
CA LEU A 38 -54.53 -28.23 -19.46
C LEU A 38 -55.81 -27.38 -19.67
N TYR A 39 -56.77 -27.43 -18.74
CA TYR A 39 -57.98 -26.60 -18.82
C TYR A 39 -57.74 -25.14 -18.37
N MET A 40 -56.75 -24.89 -17.51
CA MET A 40 -56.29 -23.55 -17.10
C MET A 40 -55.42 -22.84 -18.14
N PHE A 41 -54.94 -23.56 -19.17
CA PHE A 41 -54.16 -23.01 -20.28
C PHE A 41 -54.96 -22.08 -21.22
N TYR A 42 -56.30 -22.11 -21.14
CA TYR A 42 -57.18 -21.24 -21.92
C TYR A 42 -57.80 -20.14 -21.04
N VAL A 43 -57.21 -18.95 -21.16
CA VAL A 43 -57.70 -17.62 -20.71
C VAL A 43 -57.72 -17.42 -19.19
N LEU A 44 -56.58 -16.92 -18.71
CA LEU A 44 -56.32 -16.50 -17.33
C LEU A 44 -56.24 -14.97 -17.28
N HIS A 45 -57.37 -14.26 -17.36
CA HIS A 45 -57.39 -12.79 -17.27
C HIS A 45 -56.90 -12.30 -15.90
N ARG A 46 -55.59 -12.08 -15.78
CA ARG A 46 -54.97 -11.38 -14.65
C ARG A 46 -55.55 -9.99 -14.63
N HIS A 47 -56.05 -9.56 -13.48
CA HIS A 47 -56.24 -8.14 -13.19
C HIS A 47 -55.23 -7.79 -12.10
N SER A 48 -54.53 -6.67 -12.27
CA SER A 48 -53.69 -6.14 -11.20
C SER A 48 -54.57 -5.66 -10.05
N ARG A 49 -54.16 -5.92 -8.82
CA ARG A 49 -54.83 -5.32 -7.65
C ARG A 49 -54.63 -3.81 -7.70
N ALA A 50 -55.71 -3.03 -7.57
CA ALA A 50 -55.62 -1.59 -7.36
C ALA A 50 -54.96 -1.29 -6.01
N ARG A 51 -53.88 -0.50 -6.00
CA ARG A 51 -53.15 -0.09 -4.79
C ARG A 51 -53.30 1.40 -4.57
N LYS A 52 -53.65 1.81 -3.34
CA LYS A 52 -53.71 3.21 -2.94
C LYS A 52 -52.32 3.64 -2.47
N TYR A 53 -51.43 3.95 -3.40
CA TYR A 53 -50.04 4.28 -3.06
C TYR A 53 -49.92 5.44 -2.08
N GLU A 54 -50.78 6.46 -2.16
CA GLU A 54 -50.78 7.57 -1.18
C GLU A 54 -51.06 7.10 0.25
N ALA A 55 -52.04 6.21 0.44
CA ALA A 55 -52.38 5.65 1.75
C ALA A 55 -51.29 4.71 2.27
N GLU A 56 -50.69 3.90 1.39
CA GLU A 56 -49.58 3.01 1.73
C GLU A 56 -48.30 3.79 2.09
N VAL A 57 -47.99 4.87 1.37
CA VAL A 57 -46.89 5.78 1.69
C VAL A 57 -47.13 6.48 3.03
N GLN A 58 -48.37 6.89 3.33
CA GLN A 58 -48.73 7.47 4.63
C GLN A 58 -48.63 6.45 5.78
N MET A 59 -48.99 5.18 5.57
CA MET A 59 -48.80 4.12 6.58
C MET A 59 -47.32 3.76 6.80
N CYS A 60 -46.47 3.93 5.79
CA CYS A 60 -45.03 3.71 5.88
C CYS A 60 -44.24 4.96 6.34
N ARG A 61 -44.86 6.14 6.41
CA ARG A 61 -44.26 7.34 7.00
C ARG A 61 -44.23 7.17 8.52
N LEU A 62 -43.04 6.95 9.08
CA LEU A 62 -42.78 7.26 10.49
C LEU A 62 -43.06 8.75 10.71
N GLU A 63 -43.63 9.11 11.87
CA GLU A 63 -43.87 10.51 12.25
C GLU A 63 -42.66 11.38 11.95
N VAL A 64 -42.86 12.40 11.10
CA VAL A 64 -41.82 13.37 10.78
C VAL A 64 -41.60 14.24 12.01
N SER A 65 -40.66 13.86 12.86
CA SER A 65 -40.01 14.83 13.75
C SER A 65 -39.26 15.81 12.86
N ALA A 66 -39.62 17.10 12.93
CA ALA A 66 -38.85 18.16 12.30
C ALA A 66 -37.44 18.15 12.88
N VAL A 67 -36.48 17.62 12.12
CA VAL A 67 -35.06 17.76 12.44
C VAL A 67 -34.64 19.09 11.86
N ASP A 68 -34.43 20.07 12.75
CA ASP A 68 -33.64 21.26 12.41
C ASP A 68 -32.26 20.78 11.94
N PHE A 69 -31.86 21.21 10.74
CA PHE A 69 -30.56 20.90 10.16
C PHE A 69 -29.46 21.64 10.94
N SER A 70 -28.97 21.02 12.01
CA SER A 70 -27.72 21.35 12.67
C SER A 70 -27.16 20.09 13.35
N ASP A 71 -26.04 19.62 12.82
CA ASP A 71 -25.03 18.79 13.47
C ASP A 71 -25.40 17.40 14.02
N TYR A 72 -25.78 16.44 13.16
CA TYR A 72 -25.63 15.01 13.50
C TYR A 72 -25.21 14.15 12.30
N HIS A 73 -23.96 13.67 12.32
CA HIS A 73 -23.39 12.69 11.40
C HIS A 73 -23.61 11.26 11.95
N PRO A 74 -23.90 10.22 11.13
CA PRO A 74 -24.42 8.91 11.59
C PRO A 74 -23.40 7.99 12.30
N LEU A 75 -22.26 8.50 12.76
CA LEU A 75 -21.18 7.70 13.37
C LEU A 75 -20.72 8.26 14.74
N LYS A 76 -21.64 8.81 15.53
CA LYS A 76 -21.38 9.03 16.96
C LYS A 76 -21.91 7.84 17.76
N ALA A 77 -21.02 7.22 18.54
CA ALA A 77 -21.30 6.07 19.38
C ALA A 77 -22.45 6.33 20.37
N ILE A 78 -23.39 5.38 20.42
CA ILE A 78 -24.51 5.38 21.36
C ILE A 78 -23.96 5.07 22.76
N THR A 79 -23.81 6.07 23.62
CA THR A 79 -23.64 5.86 25.06
C THR A 79 -25.00 5.72 25.72
N VAL A 80 -25.30 4.51 26.19
CA VAL A 80 -26.46 4.21 27.05
C VAL A 80 -26.26 4.91 28.40
N THR A 81 -27.07 5.92 28.71
CA THR A 81 -27.17 6.47 30.06
C THR A 81 -28.18 5.64 30.86
N ASP A 82 -27.69 4.93 31.88
CA ASP A 82 -28.55 4.42 32.95
C ASP A 82 -28.80 5.53 33.98
N SER A 83 -30.06 5.69 34.36
CA SER A 83 -30.56 6.83 35.13
C SER A 83 -30.77 6.45 36.59
N LYS A 84 -30.18 7.22 37.54
CA LYS A 84 -30.78 7.42 38.88
C LYS A 84 -30.21 8.60 39.68
N ALA A 85 -31.16 9.42 40.15
CA ALA A 85 -31.22 10.16 41.42
C ALA A 85 -30.53 11.53 41.62
N ARG A 86 -31.36 12.59 41.50
CA ARG A 86 -31.53 13.78 42.38
C ARG A 86 -30.40 14.21 43.34
N ARG A 87 -29.87 15.44 43.16
CA ARG A 87 -30.10 16.65 44.01
C ARG A 87 -29.18 17.84 43.65
N GLY A 88 -29.79 19.00 43.35
CA GLY A 88 -29.47 20.34 43.87
C GLY A 88 -28.13 21.06 43.53
N GLY A 89 -28.23 22.21 42.85
CA GLY A 89 -27.63 23.46 43.36
C GLY A 89 -26.34 24.04 42.73
N ARG A 90 -26.52 25.00 41.81
CA ARG A 90 -25.79 26.29 41.58
C ARG A 90 -24.24 26.37 41.48
N LYS A 91 -23.85 26.99 40.35
CA LYS A 91 -22.85 28.06 40.09
C LYS A 91 -21.35 27.80 40.36
N GLY A 92 -20.55 28.18 39.35
CA GLY A 92 -19.25 28.84 39.57
C GLY A 92 -18.06 28.10 38.97
N SER A 93 -17.47 28.67 37.93
CA SER A 93 -16.22 28.27 37.32
C SER A 93 -15.00 28.78 38.10
N THR A 94 -13.87 28.09 37.85
CA THR A 94 -12.45 28.48 38.02
C THR A 94 -11.68 28.00 39.26
N SER A 95 -10.46 27.54 38.95
CA SER A 95 -9.24 27.32 39.74
C SER A 95 -8.93 25.92 40.33
N SER A 96 -7.91 25.34 39.70
CA SER A 96 -6.68 24.72 40.25
C SER A 96 -6.66 23.35 40.95
N SER A 97 -5.72 22.56 40.41
CA SER A 97 -4.71 21.71 41.05
C SER A 97 -5.02 20.26 41.50
N SER A 98 -4.21 19.39 40.90
CA SER A 98 -3.45 18.24 41.45
C SER A 98 -4.14 16.89 41.73
N SER A 99 -3.59 15.90 41.02
CA SER A 99 -3.28 14.50 41.40
C SER A 99 -4.43 13.59 41.84
N SER A 100 -4.68 12.51 41.09
CA SER A 100 -4.05 11.20 41.32
C SER A 100 -4.72 10.09 40.49
N SER A 101 -3.95 9.04 40.28
CA SER A 101 -4.16 7.81 39.51
C SER A 101 -5.38 6.98 39.92
N SER A 102 -6.06 6.40 38.91
CA SER A 102 -6.66 5.06 39.02
C SER A 102 -6.66 4.35 37.67
N SER A 103 -6.03 3.17 37.67
CA SER A 103 -5.95 2.16 36.63
C SER A 103 -7.33 1.66 36.15
N VAL A 104 -7.51 1.52 34.83
CA VAL A 104 -8.63 0.77 34.25
C VAL A 104 -8.06 -0.38 33.40
N VAL A 105 -8.47 -1.58 33.77
CA VAL A 105 -8.19 -2.86 33.10
C VAL A 105 -8.94 -2.90 31.76
N LEU A 106 -8.24 -3.21 30.66
CA LEU A 106 -8.83 -3.34 29.32
C LEU A 106 -9.37 -4.77 29.10
N ASP A 107 -10.56 -4.83 28.51
CA ASP A 107 -11.40 -6.02 28.25
C ASP A 107 -10.94 -6.77 26.97
N PRO A 108 -10.76 -8.11 26.96
CA PRO A 108 -10.03 -8.86 25.90
C PRO A 108 -10.81 -9.13 24.61
N LEU A 109 -11.99 -8.53 24.40
CA LEU A 109 -12.87 -8.85 23.26
C LEU A 109 -12.90 -7.77 22.17
N SER A 110 -12.17 -6.67 22.35
CA SER A 110 -12.12 -5.56 21.38
C SER A 110 -11.02 -5.70 20.30
N SER A 111 -10.15 -6.70 20.40
CA SER A 111 -9.02 -6.90 19.47
C SER A 111 -9.28 -7.92 18.34
N MET A 112 -10.50 -8.45 18.18
CA MET A 112 -10.81 -9.46 17.15
C MET A 112 -11.51 -8.92 15.89
N LEU A 113 -11.67 -7.61 15.74
CA LEU A 113 -12.35 -7.02 14.57
C LEU A 113 -11.41 -6.31 13.57
N ASP A 114 -10.10 -6.29 13.81
CA ASP A 114 -9.12 -5.76 12.86
C ASP A 114 -8.39 -6.92 12.19
N GLY A 115 -8.77 -7.19 10.93
CA GLY A 115 -8.43 -8.37 10.15
C GLY A 115 -6.94 -8.53 9.84
N SER A 116 -6.16 -8.89 10.86
CA SER A 116 -4.77 -9.30 10.75
C SER A 116 -4.69 -10.83 10.75
N ASP A 117 -3.91 -11.38 9.82
CA ASP A 117 -3.68 -12.81 9.63
C ASP A 117 -3.19 -13.47 10.94
N PRO A 118 -3.84 -14.57 11.42
CA PRO A 118 -3.53 -15.24 12.68
C PRO A 118 -2.10 -15.80 12.80
N LEU A 119 -1.31 -15.88 11.72
CA LEU A 119 0.13 -16.22 11.80
C LEU A 119 1.01 -15.04 12.25
N SER A 120 0.57 -13.79 12.05
CA SER A 120 1.32 -12.59 12.44
C SER A 120 1.21 -12.27 13.94
N LEU A 121 0.17 -12.76 14.61
CA LEU A 121 -0.06 -12.57 16.04
C LEU A 121 0.89 -13.39 16.93
N PHE A 122 1.37 -14.56 16.46
CA PHE A 122 2.37 -15.32 17.21
C PHE A 122 3.77 -14.68 17.18
N ALA A 123 4.07 -13.88 16.14
CA ALA A 123 5.33 -13.15 16.05
C ALA A 123 5.34 -11.88 16.92
N ALA A 124 4.18 -11.22 17.11
CA ALA A 124 4.08 -9.95 17.84
C ALA A 124 3.94 -10.08 19.36
N VAL A 125 3.47 -11.22 19.88
CA VAL A 125 3.27 -11.43 21.33
C VAL A 125 4.58 -11.65 22.10
N ASN A 126 5.67 -12.02 21.42
CA ASN A 126 6.99 -12.14 22.07
C ASN A 126 7.67 -10.78 22.33
N THR A 127 7.10 -9.66 21.89
CA THR A 127 7.78 -8.34 21.94
C THR A 127 7.12 -7.32 22.87
N MET A 128 6.01 -7.65 23.53
CA MET A 128 5.27 -6.69 24.37
C MET A 128 4.82 -7.27 25.73
N VAL A 129 5.73 -7.93 26.43
CA VAL A 129 5.60 -8.09 27.90
C VAL A 129 6.97 -7.90 28.52
N LEU A 130 7.29 -6.65 28.89
CA LEU A 130 8.19 -6.26 29.98
C LEU A 130 8.39 -4.73 29.96
N THR A 131 7.38 -3.98 30.40
CA THR A 131 7.65 -2.64 30.98
C THR A 131 6.79 -2.46 32.22
N GLU A 132 7.30 -2.98 33.33
CA GLU A 132 6.77 -2.68 34.65
C GLU A 132 7.25 -1.32 35.18
N LEU A 133 6.36 -0.76 35.98
CA LEU A 133 6.41 0.42 36.81
C LEU A 133 7.76 0.71 37.50
N GLY A 134 8.16 1.98 37.46
CA GLY A 134 8.51 2.71 38.68
C GLY A 134 9.78 2.31 39.44
N ARG A 135 10.87 1.91 38.78
CA ARG A 135 12.21 1.89 39.42
C ARG A 135 13.45 1.99 38.51
N LYS A 136 13.30 2.42 37.24
CA LYS A 136 14.38 2.44 36.21
C LYS A 136 14.75 3.84 35.67
N ARG A 137 15.00 4.85 36.52
CA ARG A 137 15.51 6.15 36.03
C ARG A 137 17.03 6.32 36.13
N ARG A 138 17.75 5.39 36.77
CA ARG A 138 19.23 5.38 36.84
C ARG A 138 19.92 4.35 35.94
N GLU A 139 19.23 3.28 35.54
CA GLU A 139 19.83 2.20 34.74
C GLU A 139 19.78 2.43 33.21
N LYS A 140 18.98 3.41 32.74
CA LYS A 140 18.80 3.68 31.29
C LYS A 140 19.94 4.48 30.64
N GLU A 141 20.98 4.84 31.39
CA GLU A 141 22.15 5.57 30.87
C GLU A 141 23.27 4.63 30.37
N GLU A 142 23.20 3.33 30.65
CA GLU A 142 24.26 2.37 30.29
C GLU A 142 24.16 1.83 28.86
N GLU A 143 23.00 1.94 28.21
CA GLU A 143 22.79 1.48 26.83
C GLU A 143 22.71 2.63 25.83
N VAL A 144 23.26 2.38 24.64
CA VAL A 144 23.17 3.30 23.51
C VAL A 144 21.71 3.41 23.07
N GLY A 145 21.17 4.63 23.05
CA GLY A 145 19.77 4.85 22.67
C GLY A 145 19.51 4.65 21.17
N SER A 146 18.24 4.54 20.81
CA SER A 146 17.79 4.45 19.40
C SER A 146 18.10 5.70 18.56
N ASP A 147 18.58 6.77 19.19
CA ASP A 147 19.02 8.02 18.58
C ASP A 147 20.46 7.96 18.03
N PHE A 148 21.18 6.87 18.27
CA PHE A 148 22.53 6.65 17.75
C PHE A 148 22.50 5.79 16.48
N GLU A 149 22.98 6.33 15.36
CA GLU A 149 23.10 5.57 14.11
C GLU A 149 24.18 4.47 14.23
N PRO A 150 23.85 3.19 14.03
CA PRO A 150 24.80 2.09 14.17
C PRO A 150 25.77 2.00 12.98
N TRP A 151 26.98 1.48 13.20
CA TRP A 151 28.00 1.32 12.15
C TRP A 151 27.51 0.47 10.96
N SER A 152 26.66 -0.53 11.23
CA SER A 152 26.08 -1.41 10.20
C SER A 152 25.30 -0.66 9.12
N SER A 153 24.68 0.48 9.46
CA SER A 153 23.98 1.34 8.48
C SER A 153 24.93 1.94 7.43
N LYS A 154 26.19 2.21 7.82
CA LYS A 154 27.21 2.81 6.96
C LYS A 154 27.88 1.81 6.01
N ARG A 155 27.71 0.50 6.26
CA ARG A 155 28.32 -0.58 5.47
C ARG A 155 27.99 -0.48 3.97
N GLY A 156 26.71 -0.30 3.64
CA GLY A 156 26.25 -0.24 2.26
C GLY A 156 26.82 0.96 1.48
N GLU A 157 26.87 2.12 2.12
CA GLU A 157 27.46 3.33 1.53
C GLU A 157 28.97 3.16 1.30
N ILE A 158 29.71 2.59 2.26
CA ILE A 158 31.15 2.39 2.13
C ILE A 158 31.47 1.42 0.98
N LEU A 159 30.78 0.28 0.91
CA LEU A 159 31.02 -0.74 -0.12
C LEU A 159 30.67 -0.26 -1.53
N SER A 160 29.67 0.60 -1.68
CA SER A 160 29.28 1.18 -2.97
C SER A 160 30.16 2.35 -3.41
N ARG A 161 30.69 3.13 -2.46
CA ARG A 161 31.51 4.31 -2.74
C ARG A 161 32.99 3.98 -2.99
N PHE A 162 33.57 3.08 -2.20
CA PHE A 162 34.99 2.76 -2.25
C PHE A 162 35.23 1.46 -3.02
N THR A 163 35.06 1.56 -4.33
CA THR A 163 35.23 0.46 -5.30
C THR A 163 36.57 0.55 -6.01
N THR A 164 37.01 -0.53 -6.66
CA THR A 164 38.25 -0.53 -7.44
C THR A 164 38.18 -1.42 -8.67
N THR A 165 38.83 -0.99 -9.75
CA THR A 165 39.10 -1.81 -10.94
C THR A 165 40.50 -2.43 -10.91
N GLU A 166 41.31 -2.08 -9.91
CA GLU A 166 42.65 -2.66 -9.74
C GLU A 166 42.57 -4.10 -9.22
N LYS A 167 43.58 -4.87 -9.62
CA LYS A 167 43.73 -6.28 -9.28
C LYS A 167 44.13 -6.43 -7.82
N LEU A 168 43.25 -7.01 -7.01
CA LEU A 168 43.47 -7.24 -5.57
C LEU A 168 44.25 -8.55 -5.34
N SER A 169 44.94 -8.64 -4.22
CA SER A 169 45.66 -9.86 -3.81
C SER A 169 45.35 -10.22 -2.37
N ILE A 170 45.24 -11.52 -2.10
CA ILE A 170 45.13 -12.05 -0.74
C ILE A 170 46.33 -12.95 -0.46
N ASN A 171 47.24 -12.46 0.38
CA ASN A 171 48.42 -13.21 0.82
C ASN A 171 48.11 -13.90 2.16
N LEU A 172 47.51 -15.09 2.10
CA LEU A 172 47.25 -15.95 3.25
C LEU A 172 48.46 -16.89 3.44
N PHE A 173 49.36 -16.56 4.37
CA PHE A 173 50.46 -17.45 4.72
C PHE A 173 49.97 -18.46 5.78
N MET A 174 49.49 -19.62 5.35
CA MET A 174 49.18 -20.76 6.22
C MET A 174 50.33 -21.77 6.19
N GLY A 175 51.53 -21.36 6.60
CA GLY A 175 52.70 -22.23 6.72
C GLY A 175 53.48 -21.90 7.99
N SER A 176 54.01 -22.91 8.66
CA SER A 176 54.84 -22.73 9.86
C SER A 176 56.18 -22.04 9.54
N ASP A 177 56.59 -21.13 10.42
CA ASP A 177 57.84 -20.36 10.31
C ASP A 177 59.07 -21.28 10.16
N LYS A 178 59.71 -21.29 8.98
CA LYS A 178 61.13 -21.69 8.88
C LYS A 178 62.02 -20.49 9.17
N SER A 179 62.36 -20.30 10.45
CA SER A 179 63.47 -19.45 10.84
C SER A 179 64.81 -20.04 10.37
N LYS A 180 65.55 -19.29 9.55
CA LYS A 180 66.97 -19.54 9.24
C LYS A 180 67.81 -19.51 10.53
N ALA A 181 68.41 -20.64 10.92
CA ALA A 181 69.79 -20.74 11.43
C ALA A 181 70.12 -22.20 11.83
N SER A 182 71.38 -22.56 11.61
CA SER A 182 72.05 -23.86 11.70
C SER A 182 72.25 -24.44 13.12
N SER A 183 72.05 -25.75 13.30
CA SER A 183 73.00 -26.72 13.91
C SER A 183 72.34 -28.12 14.12
N PRO A 184 73.10 -29.24 14.15
CA PRO A 184 72.55 -30.59 14.07
C PRO A 184 72.56 -31.34 15.41
N SER A 185 71.42 -31.87 15.86
CA SER A 185 71.29 -33.20 16.53
C SER A 185 69.91 -33.37 17.21
N SER A 186 69.11 -34.33 16.75
CA SER A 186 68.63 -35.49 17.55
C SER A 186 67.52 -36.20 16.78
N ALA A 187 67.53 -37.53 16.86
CA ALA A 187 66.73 -38.43 16.05
C ALA A 187 65.24 -38.36 16.43
N VAL A 188 64.42 -37.87 15.49
CA VAL A 188 62.97 -38.09 15.49
C VAL A 188 62.68 -39.22 14.49
N SER A 189 61.94 -40.23 14.95
CA SER A 189 61.62 -41.45 14.20
C SER A 189 60.99 -41.15 12.84
N GLU A 190 61.46 -41.85 11.82
CA GLU A 190 61.08 -41.75 10.40
C GLU A 190 59.56 -41.86 10.18
N LYS A 191 58.82 -42.56 11.06
CA LYS A 191 57.34 -42.67 11.05
C LYS A 191 56.60 -41.41 11.52
N VAL A 192 57.21 -40.59 12.37
CA VAL A 192 56.65 -39.28 12.78
C VAL A 192 56.90 -38.25 11.68
N ARG A 193 58.05 -38.36 11.01
CA ARG A 193 58.40 -37.56 9.83
C ARG A 193 57.46 -37.84 8.65
N THR A 194 57.15 -39.11 8.33
CA THR A 194 56.17 -39.43 7.27
C THR A 194 54.75 -39.00 7.63
N ARG A 195 54.33 -39.02 8.91
CA ARG A 195 53.02 -38.49 9.32
C ARG A 195 52.93 -36.96 9.34
N LEU A 196 54.05 -36.27 9.49
CA LEU A 196 54.13 -34.81 9.38
C LEU A 196 54.27 -34.36 7.93
N GLU A 197 55.01 -35.11 7.10
CA GLU A 197 55.11 -34.90 5.65
C GLU A 197 53.77 -35.24 4.94
N GLU A 198 53.04 -36.29 5.35
CA GLU A 198 51.69 -36.59 4.82
C GLU A 198 50.59 -35.62 5.31
N LEU A 199 50.83 -34.85 6.39
CA LEU A 199 49.95 -33.76 6.82
C LEU A 199 50.28 -32.42 6.14
N ASP A 200 51.54 -32.19 5.76
CA ASP A 200 51.95 -31.06 4.91
C ASP A 200 51.48 -31.28 3.44
N ASP A 201 51.56 -32.51 2.92
CA ASP A 201 51.18 -32.84 1.53
C ASP A 201 49.66 -32.71 1.25
N LEU A 202 48.80 -32.70 2.28
CA LEU A 202 47.36 -32.48 2.16
C LEU A 202 46.95 -31.00 2.25
N GLU A 203 47.82 -30.10 2.73
CA GLU A 203 47.55 -28.64 2.82
C GLU A 203 48.18 -27.83 1.66
N GLU A 204 49.22 -28.35 0.98
CA GLU A 204 49.92 -27.66 -0.12
C GLU A 204 49.06 -27.43 -1.39
N GLY A 205 47.92 -28.11 -1.55
CA GLY A 205 47.03 -27.93 -2.70
C GLY A 205 46.32 -26.57 -2.81
N SER A 206 46.35 -25.75 -1.75
CA SER A 206 45.60 -24.48 -1.65
C SER A 206 46.45 -23.22 -1.56
N GLN A 207 47.78 -23.35 -1.63
CA GLN A 207 48.74 -22.24 -1.49
C GLN A 207 49.21 -21.67 -2.83
N ARG A 208 48.29 -21.40 -3.77
CA ARG A 208 48.60 -20.41 -4.81
C ARG A 208 48.27 -19.05 -4.25
N GLU A 209 49.27 -18.18 -4.16
CA GLU A 209 49.09 -16.74 -3.98
C GLU A 209 47.92 -16.30 -4.88
N LEU A 210 46.78 -15.93 -4.27
CA LEU A 210 45.58 -15.49 -4.98
C LEU A 210 45.83 -14.04 -5.40
N LEU A 211 46.62 -13.90 -6.45
CA LEU A 211 46.94 -12.64 -7.11
C LEU A 211 45.85 -12.34 -8.14
N ASN A 212 45.57 -11.06 -8.35
CA ASN A 212 44.71 -10.56 -9.43
C ASN A 212 43.21 -10.86 -9.30
N LEU A 213 42.67 -10.80 -8.09
CA LEU A 213 41.24 -10.89 -7.81
C LEU A 213 40.51 -9.62 -8.28
N SER A 214 39.31 -9.79 -8.83
CA SER A 214 38.37 -8.67 -8.98
C SER A 214 37.80 -8.26 -7.62
N GLN A 215 37.13 -7.11 -7.54
CA GLN A 215 36.45 -6.69 -6.31
C GLN A 215 35.43 -7.75 -5.83
N GLN A 216 34.64 -8.32 -6.75
CA GLN A 216 33.63 -9.32 -6.38
C GLN A 216 34.28 -10.63 -5.92
N ASP A 217 35.35 -11.06 -6.58
CA ASP A 217 36.07 -12.27 -6.18
C ASP A 217 36.73 -12.10 -4.80
N TYR A 218 37.25 -10.89 -4.51
CA TYR A 218 37.78 -10.55 -3.20
C TYR A 218 36.69 -10.65 -2.12
N VAL A 219 35.51 -10.04 -2.35
CA VAL A 219 34.38 -10.10 -1.41
C VAL A 219 33.95 -11.54 -1.16
N ASN A 220 33.74 -12.32 -2.22
CA ASN A 220 33.36 -13.73 -2.12
C ASN A 220 34.39 -14.53 -1.32
N ARG A 221 35.69 -14.27 -1.53
CA ARG A 221 36.75 -14.96 -0.80
C ARG A 221 36.81 -14.60 0.68
N ILE A 222 36.53 -13.35 1.05
CA ILE A 222 36.42 -12.95 2.45
C ILE A 222 35.18 -13.62 3.10
N GLU A 223 34.07 -13.75 2.38
CA GLU A 223 32.89 -14.48 2.86
C GLU A 223 33.18 -15.98 3.07
N GLU A 224 33.93 -16.62 2.15
CA GLU A 224 34.41 -18.00 2.32
C GLU A 224 35.30 -18.18 3.56
N LEU A 225 36.16 -17.19 3.87
CA LEU A 225 36.96 -17.21 5.11
C LEU A 225 36.08 -17.09 6.36
N ASN A 226 35.03 -16.28 6.31
CA ASN A 226 34.06 -16.17 7.40
C ASN A 226 33.28 -17.49 7.61
N GLN A 227 32.92 -18.16 6.52
CA GLN A 227 32.26 -19.46 6.57
C GLN A 227 33.21 -20.54 7.12
N SER A 228 34.46 -20.56 6.65
CA SER A 228 35.51 -21.45 7.15
C SER A 228 35.79 -21.24 8.64
N LEU A 229 35.71 -20.01 9.12
CA LEU A 229 35.81 -19.68 10.55
C LEU A 229 34.67 -20.33 11.35
N LYS A 230 33.42 -20.18 10.89
CA LYS A 230 32.24 -20.76 11.56
C LYS A 230 32.30 -22.28 11.56
N GLU A 231 32.72 -22.90 10.46
CA GLU A 231 32.89 -24.35 10.34
C GLU A 231 33.99 -24.86 11.28
N ALA A 232 35.18 -24.23 11.27
CA ALA A 232 36.25 -24.58 12.19
C ALA A 232 35.83 -24.41 13.65
N TRP A 233 35.00 -23.40 13.96
CA TRP A 233 34.45 -23.22 15.30
C TRP A 233 33.46 -24.32 15.67
N GLY A 234 32.56 -24.70 14.75
CA GLY A 234 31.58 -25.77 14.94
C GLY A 234 32.21 -27.16 15.10
N SER A 235 33.33 -27.43 14.41
CA SER A 235 34.12 -28.65 14.56
C SER A 235 35.10 -28.65 15.74
N ASP A 236 34.94 -27.73 16.69
CA ASP A 236 35.80 -27.53 17.87
C ASP A 236 37.29 -27.26 17.57
N GLN A 237 37.64 -26.90 16.32
CA GLN A 237 38.99 -26.54 15.89
C GLN A 237 39.33 -25.08 16.23
N LYS A 238 39.32 -24.74 17.52
CA LYS A 238 39.47 -23.35 18.01
C LYS A 238 40.81 -22.70 17.65
N VAL A 239 41.87 -23.49 17.52
CA VAL A 239 43.19 -23.00 17.06
C VAL A 239 43.15 -22.61 15.58
N LYS A 240 42.45 -23.39 14.75
CA LYS A 240 42.26 -23.07 13.32
C LYS A 240 41.40 -21.81 13.17
N ALA A 241 40.33 -21.68 13.94
CA ALA A 241 39.51 -20.47 14.01
C ALA A 241 40.36 -19.23 14.37
N LEU A 242 41.18 -19.31 15.42
CA LEU A 242 42.09 -18.21 15.81
C LEU A 242 43.09 -17.88 14.70
N LYS A 243 43.68 -18.88 14.03
CA LYS A 243 44.60 -18.67 12.90
C LYS A 243 43.91 -17.92 11.74
N ILE A 244 42.68 -18.29 11.37
CA ILE A 244 41.93 -17.60 10.30
C ILE A 244 41.76 -16.12 10.62
N VAL A 245 41.37 -15.79 11.86
CA VAL A 245 41.10 -14.41 12.31
C VAL A 245 42.40 -13.59 12.36
N ILE A 246 43.50 -14.19 12.82
CA ILE A 246 44.83 -13.54 12.77
C ILE A 246 45.19 -13.19 11.33
N GLN A 247 45.00 -14.12 10.39
CA GLN A 247 45.30 -13.88 8.98
C GLN A 247 44.39 -12.81 8.36
N CYS A 248 43.10 -12.83 8.66
CA CYS A 248 42.17 -11.78 8.22
C CYS A 248 42.63 -10.40 8.75
N SER A 249 43.04 -10.32 10.02
CA SER A 249 43.55 -9.08 10.61
C SER A 249 44.86 -8.60 9.98
N LYS A 250 45.72 -9.50 9.48
CA LYS A 250 46.95 -9.13 8.77
C LYS A 250 46.66 -8.39 7.47
N LEU A 251 45.58 -8.75 6.77
CA LEU A 251 45.16 -8.08 5.53
C LEU A 251 44.83 -6.59 5.74
N LEU A 252 44.51 -6.16 6.97
CA LEU A 252 44.30 -4.75 7.32
C LEU A 252 45.59 -3.93 7.38
N SER A 253 46.75 -4.59 7.42
CA SER A 253 48.06 -3.92 7.33
C SER A 253 48.45 -3.61 5.89
N ASP A 254 47.79 -4.24 4.91
CA ASP A 254 48.10 -4.09 3.50
C ASP A 254 47.36 -2.89 2.89
N THR A 255 48.13 -1.93 2.37
CA THR A 255 47.69 -0.72 1.67
C THR A 255 48.09 -0.73 0.20
N SER A 256 48.28 -1.90 -0.41
CA SER A 256 48.60 -2.08 -1.83
C SER A 256 47.61 -1.38 -2.78
N VAL A 257 46.32 -1.48 -2.49
CA VAL A 257 45.23 -0.75 -3.18
C VAL A 257 44.54 0.17 -2.18
N ILE A 258 45.03 1.41 -2.08
CA ILE A 258 44.61 2.38 -1.05
C ILE A 258 43.12 2.74 -1.18
N GLN A 259 42.62 2.92 -2.41
CA GLN A 259 41.23 3.38 -2.65
C GLN A 259 40.17 2.39 -2.14
N PHE A 260 40.50 1.08 -2.11
CA PHE A 260 39.61 0.02 -1.63
C PHE A 260 39.71 -0.23 -0.12
N TYR A 261 40.64 0.43 0.58
CA TYR A 261 40.90 0.19 2.00
C TYR A 261 39.65 0.34 2.90
N PRO A 262 38.78 1.36 2.73
CA PRO A 262 37.55 1.46 3.52
C PRO A 262 36.63 0.24 3.40
N SER A 263 36.46 -0.29 2.18
CA SER A 263 35.66 -1.48 1.90
C SER A 263 36.30 -2.73 2.47
N LYS A 264 37.62 -2.87 2.28
CA LYS A 264 38.44 -3.94 2.87
C LYS A 264 38.27 -4.01 4.39
N PHE A 265 38.33 -2.85 5.04
CA PHE A 265 38.18 -2.72 6.49
C PHE A 265 36.85 -3.29 6.95
N VAL A 266 35.73 -2.82 6.38
CA VAL A 266 34.38 -3.23 6.82
C VAL A 266 34.21 -4.75 6.70
N LEU A 267 34.60 -5.34 5.56
CA LEU A 267 34.47 -6.78 5.32
C LEU A 267 35.26 -7.63 6.33
N ILE A 268 36.49 -7.23 6.64
CA ILE A 268 37.34 -7.99 7.58
C ILE A 268 36.83 -7.81 9.02
N THR A 269 36.39 -6.61 9.40
CA THR A 269 35.90 -6.36 10.75
C THR A 269 34.63 -7.15 11.08
N ASP A 270 33.80 -7.47 10.08
CA ASP A 270 32.64 -8.36 10.25
C ASP A 270 33.07 -9.79 10.70
N ILE A 271 34.21 -10.29 10.21
CA ILE A 271 34.80 -11.57 10.64
C ILE A 271 35.31 -11.49 12.07
N LEU A 272 35.97 -10.37 12.43
CA LEU A 272 36.47 -10.14 13.79
C LEU A 272 35.33 -10.11 14.81
N ASP A 273 34.22 -9.43 14.48
CA ASP A 273 33.04 -9.37 15.34
C ASP A 273 32.40 -10.75 15.49
N THR A 274 32.31 -11.52 14.40
CA THR A 274 31.82 -12.91 14.44
C THR A 274 32.67 -13.74 15.39
N PHE A 275 33.99 -13.65 15.31
CA PHE A 275 34.88 -14.36 16.22
C PHE A 275 34.74 -13.90 17.68
N GLY A 276 34.68 -12.59 17.92
CA GLY A 276 34.49 -12.00 19.25
C GLY A 276 33.20 -12.49 19.91
N GLY A 277 32.09 -12.51 19.16
CA GLY A 277 30.81 -13.07 19.59
C GLY A 277 30.90 -14.56 19.93
N LEU A 278 31.48 -15.37 19.05
CA LEU A 278 31.67 -16.81 19.29
C LEU A 278 32.47 -17.11 20.56
N VAL A 279 33.54 -16.35 20.82
CA VAL A 279 34.34 -16.49 22.05
C VAL A 279 33.54 -16.05 23.28
N TYR A 280 32.81 -14.94 23.19
CA TYR A 280 31.96 -14.45 24.27
C TYR A 280 30.88 -15.46 24.64
N ASP A 281 30.14 -15.98 23.66
CA ASP A 281 29.05 -16.95 23.85
C ASP A 281 29.56 -18.25 24.49
N ARG A 282 30.76 -18.69 24.11
CA ARG A 282 31.40 -19.84 24.75
C ARG A 282 31.67 -19.58 26.22
N ILE A 283 32.30 -18.45 26.57
CA ILE A 283 32.62 -18.13 27.97
C ILE A 283 31.32 -17.96 28.77
N TRP A 284 30.33 -17.29 28.19
CA TRP A 284 28.99 -17.13 28.77
C TRP A 284 28.31 -18.48 29.07
N SER A 285 28.33 -19.42 28.12
CA SER A 285 27.73 -20.75 28.30
C SER A 285 28.36 -21.55 29.44
N MET A 286 29.66 -21.34 29.70
CA MET A 286 30.37 -21.98 30.82
C MET A 286 30.01 -21.37 32.18
N CYS A 287 29.42 -20.17 32.20
CA CYS A 287 28.96 -19.50 33.43
C CYS A 287 27.53 -19.89 33.82
N ALA A 288 26.73 -20.41 32.88
CA ALA A 288 25.29 -20.63 33.04
C ALA A 288 24.91 -21.91 33.81
N ASP A 289 25.88 -22.71 34.25
CA ASP A 289 25.67 -23.98 34.93
C ASP A 289 26.06 -23.84 36.42
N PRO A 290 25.12 -23.81 37.39
CA PRO A 290 23.73 -24.27 37.34
C PRO A 290 22.64 -23.19 37.22
N HIS A 291 22.94 -21.88 37.26
CA HIS A 291 21.96 -20.79 37.15
C HIS A 291 22.43 -19.74 36.12
N PRO A 292 21.56 -19.28 35.19
CA PRO A 292 21.94 -18.28 34.20
C PRO A 292 22.29 -16.94 34.88
N LEU A 293 23.40 -16.33 34.45
CA LEU A 293 23.86 -15.02 34.93
C LEU A 293 22.85 -13.91 34.58
N PRO A 294 22.57 -12.95 35.49
CA PRO A 294 21.80 -11.75 35.17
C PRO A 294 22.45 -10.92 34.04
N GLU A 295 21.67 -10.15 33.28
CA GLU A 295 22.17 -9.29 32.18
C GLU A 295 23.23 -8.26 32.65
N SER A 296 23.17 -7.85 33.93
CA SER A 296 24.10 -6.94 34.61
C SER A 296 25.03 -7.64 35.61
N PHE A 297 25.49 -8.85 35.30
CA PHE A 297 26.43 -9.60 36.14
C PHE A 297 27.76 -8.87 36.39
N SER A 298 28.35 -9.10 37.57
CA SER A 298 29.67 -8.65 37.98
C SER A 298 30.72 -9.73 37.73
N ALA A 299 32.00 -9.34 37.59
CA ALA A 299 33.13 -10.28 37.54
C ALA A 299 33.21 -11.20 38.78
N ASP A 300 32.61 -10.80 39.90
CA ASP A 300 32.54 -11.61 41.12
C ASP A 300 31.58 -12.82 40.98
N ASP A 301 30.57 -12.70 40.10
CA ASP A 301 29.52 -13.71 39.89
C ASP A 301 29.95 -14.82 38.91
N VAL A 302 31.13 -14.67 38.30
CA VAL A 302 31.67 -15.58 37.26
C VAL A 302 32.52 -16.66 37.91
N ASN A 303 32.29 -17.92 37.52
CA ASN A 303 33.03 -19.07 38.02
C ASN A 303 34.53 -19.05 37.62
N ASP A 304 35.37 -19.72 38.40
CA ASP A 304 36.82 -19.71 38.19
C ASP A 304 37.22 -20.37 36.87
N THR A 305 36.48 -21.38 36.41
CA THR A 305 36.73 -22.08 35.14
C THR A 305 36.50 -21.19 33.91
N ALA A 306 35.45 -20.35 33.90
CA ALA A 306 35.23 -19.37 32.84
C ALA A 306 36.25 -18.23 32.90
N LYS A 307 36.66 -17.78 34.10
CA LYS A 307 37.73 -16.79 34.27
C LYS A 307 39.06 -17.29 33.72
N GLU A 308 39.47 -18.51 34.05
CA GLU A 308 40.67 -19.14 33.52
C GLU A 308 40.60 -19.29 32.00
N THR A 309 39.46 -19.72 31.46
CA THR A 309 39.25 -19.85 30.01
C THR A 309 39.35 -18.49 29.31
N CYS A 310 38.80 -17.44 29.92
CA CYS A 310 38.90 -16.06 29.42
C CYS A 310 40.36 -15.55 29.44
N LEU A 311 41.08 -15.74 30.55
CA LEU A 311 42.51 -15.39 30.66
C LEU A 311 43.36 -16.13 29.63
N ASN A 312 43.08 -17.42 29.39
CA ASN A 312 43.77 -18.22 28.38
C ASN A 312 43.61 -17.64 26.96
N TRP A 313 42.45 -17.08 26.63
CA TRP A 313 42.27 -16.37 25.36
C TRP A 313 43.11 -15.10 25.30
N PHE A 314 43.14 -14.29 26.35
CA PHE A 314 43.98 -13.09 26.40
C PHE A 314 45.48 -13.42 26.33
N PHE A 315 45.96 -14.47 26.99
CA PHE A 315 47.36 -14.91 26.88
C PHE A 315 47.72 -15.38 25.47
N LYS A 316 46.83 -16.11 24.81
CA LYS A 316 47.00 -16.52 23.40
C LYS A 316 47.07 -15.31 22.47
N ILE A 317 46.22 -14.31 22.68
CA ILE A 317 46.24 -13.07 21.89
C ILE A 317 47.50 -12.25 22.18
N ALA A 318 47.91 -12.12 23.44
CA ALA A 318 49.12 -11.41 23.83
C ALA A 318 50.40 -12.01 23.20
N SER A 319 50.41 -13.32 22.94
CA SER A 319 51.52 -14.03 22.27
C SER A 319 51.66 -13.74 20.77
N ILE A 320 50.69 -13.07 20.14
CA ILE A 320 50.78 -12.65 18.74
C ILE A 320 51.87 -11.57 18.62
N ARG A 321 52.88 -11.84 17.78
CA ARG A 321 54.05 -10.96 17.61
C ARG A 321 53.73 -9.66 16.87
N GLU A 322 52.91 -9.74 15.83
CA GLU A 322 52.57 -8.60 14.99
C GLU A 322 51.56 -7.68 15.67
N LEU A 323 51.81 -6.36 15.63
CA LEU A 323 51.03 -5.36 16.34
C LEU A 323 49.57 -5.28 15.85
N VAL A 324 49.36 -5.19 14.53
CA VAL A 324 48.04 -4.97 13.93
C VAL A 324 47.09 -6.15 14.20
N PRO A 325 47.45 -7.41 13.91
CA PRO A 325 46.60 -8.55 14.25
C PRO A 325 46.32 -8.67 15.74
N ARG A 326 47.34 -8.47 16.59
CA ARG A 326 47.16 -8.50 18.04
C ARG A 326 46.12 -7.47 18.50
N LEU A 327 46.23 -6.23 18.01
CA LEU A 327 45.35 -5.13 18.38
C LEU A 327 43.89 -5.40 17.99
N TYR A 328 43.65 -5.82 16.75
CA TYR A 328 42.29 -6.05 16.24
C TYR A 328 41.61 -7.25 16.91
N VAL A 329 42.35 -8.36 17.10
CA VAL A 329 41.81 -9.56 17.77
C VAL A 329 41.57 -9.27 19.25
N GLU A 330 42.47 -8.55 19.92
CA GLU A 330 42.26 -8.14 21.31
C GLU A 330 41.07 -7.19 21.46
N ALA A 331 40.92 -6.23 20.54
CA ALA A 331 39.78 -5.32 20.53
C ALA A 331 38.46 -6.07 20.27
N ALA A 332 38.43 -7.08 19.40
CA ALA A 332 37.23 -7.91 19.17
C ALA A 332 36.76 -8.66 20.44
N LEU A 333 37.69 -9.01 21.33
CA LEU A 333 37.41 -9.67 22.60
C LEU A 333 37.22 -8.70 23.78
N LEU A 334 37.12 -7.39 23.53
CA LEU A 334 37.02 -6.39 24.59
C LEU A 334 35.83 -6.66 25.53
N LYS A 335 34.70 -7.15 24.99
CA LYS A 335 33.51 -7.53 25.77
C LYS A 335 33.79 -8.64 26.78
N CYS A 336 34.72 -9.54 26.49
CA CYS A 336 35.11 -10.63 27.38
C CYS A 336 35.85 -10.15 28.64
N ASN A 337 36.38 -8.91 28.67
CA ASN A 337 36.97 -8.34 29.89
C ASN A 337 35.95 -8.19 31.04
N ARG A 338 34.64 -8.15 30.73
CA ARG A 338 33.57 -8.15 31.75
C ARG A 338 33.64 -9.37 32.68
N PHE A 339 34.14 -10.50 32.18
CA PHE A 339 34.28 -11.73 32.98
C PHE A 339 35.44 -11.68 33.98
N LEU A 340 36.41 -10.79 33.79
CA LEU A 340 37.65 -10.75 34.56
C LEU A 340 37.63 -9.71 35.67
N THR A 341 37.35 -8.45 35.32
CA THR A 341 37.40 -7.31 36.26
C THR A 341 36.41 -6.22 35.89
N LYS A 342 35.93 -5.47 36.89
CA LYS A 342 35.03 -4.31 36.69
C LYS A 342 35.73 -3.15 35.97
N SER A 343 37.03 -2.91 36.20
CA SER A 343 37.82 -1.84 35.55
C SER A 343 38.59 -2.29 34.30
N GLY A 344 38.61 -3.59 33.99
CA GLY A 344 39.48 -4.15 32.95
C GLY A 344 39.21 -3.59 31.55
N ILE A 345 37.96 -3.23 31.25
CA ILE A 345 37.62 -2.57 29.98
C ILE A 345 38.26 -1.19 29.89
N GLN A 346 38.23 -0.38 30.96
CA GLN A 346 38.80 0.97 30.97
C GLN A 346 40.32 0.93 30.78
N GLU A 347 41.02 0.08 31.52
CA GLU A 347 42.47 -0.08 31.43
C GLU A 347 42.89 -0.62 30.05
N THR A 348 42.17 -1.63 29.55
CA THR A 348 42.43 -2.21 28.22
C THR A 348 42.19 -1.19 27.12
N LEU A 349 41.09 -0.42 27.17
CA LEU A 349 40.78 0.59 26.17
C LEU A 349 41.84 1.70 26.12
N GLN A 350 42.35 2.14 27.28
CA GLN A 350 43.44 3.10 27.36
C GLN A 350 44.75 2.54 26.80
N ARG A 351 45.08 1.28 27.12
CA ARG A 351 46.27 0.60 26.60
C ARG A 351 46.20 0.41 25.09
N LEU A 352 45.07 -0.10 24.57
CA LEU A 352 44.86 -0.28 23.12
C LEU A 352 44.96 1.06 22.39
N THR A 353 44.40 2.14 22.95
CA THR A 353 44.53 3.50 22.39
C THR A 353 46.00 3.93 22.29
N ALA A 354 46.81 3.65 23.31
CA ALA A 354 48.24 3.94 23.28
C ALA A 354 49.00 3.06 22.28
N MET A 355 48.61 1.79 22.12
CA MET A 355 49.22 0.86 21.16
C MET A 355 49.04 1.30 19.70
N ILE A 356 47.91 1.95 19.36
CA ILE A 356 47.67 2.47 18.00
C ILE A 356 48.75 3.48 17.57
N ARG A 357 49.40 4.18 18.51
CA ARG A 357 50.50 5.12 18.21
C ARG A 357 51.70 4.44 17.54
N GLY A 358 51.83 3.11 17.69
CA GLY A 358 52.87 2.32 17.04
C GLY A 358 52.59 1.95 15.58
N ILE A 359 51.41 2.27 15.03
CA ILE A 359 51.06 2.03 13.63
C ILE A 359 51.59 3.20 12.79
N GLY A 360 52.52 2.92 11.88
CA GLY A 360 53.19 3.94 11.08
C GLY A 360 52.37 4.47 9.89
N ASP A 361 51.45 3.67 9.34
CA ASP A 361 50.57 4.10 8.26
C ASP A 361 49.36 4.87 8.83
N PRO A 362 49.14 6.14 8.43
CA PRO A 362 48.09 6.97 9.01
C PRO A 362 46.66 6.51 8.64
N LEU A 363 46.48 5.83 7.51
CA LEU A 363 45.18 5.29 7.07
C LEU A 363 44.83 4.05 7.90
N VAL A 364 45.79 3.13 8.07
CA VAL A 364 45.61 1.95 8.93
C VAL A 364 45.36 2.38 10.38
N ALA A 365 46.09 3.39 10.86
CA ALA A 365 45.94 3.90 12.22
C ALA A 365 44.55 4.49 12.46
N VAL A 366 43.99 5.31 11.56
CA VAL A 366 42.66 5.91 11.76
C VAL A 366 41.55 4.87 11.77
N TYR A 367 41.66 3.83 10.95
CA TYR A 367 40.66 2.76 10.91
C TYR A 367 40.76 1.84 12.14
N ALA A 368 41.97 1.60 12.65
CA ALA A 368 42.15 0.93 13.94
C ALA A 368 41.53 1.75 15.10
N ARG A 369 41.63 3.08 15.05
CA ARG A 369 40.93 3.98 15.99
C ARG A 369 39.42 3.88 15.87
N ALA A 370 38.90 3.86 14.65
CA ALA A 370 37.47 3.74 14.39
C ALA A 370 36.92 2.40 14.91
N TYR A 371 37.62 1.29 14.67
CA TYR A 371 37.26 -0.03 15.21
C TYR A 371 37.25 -0.02 16.74
N LEU A 372 38.29 0.55 17.37
CA LEU A 372 38.37 0.62 18.83
C LEU A 372 37.24 1.49 19.41
N CYS A 373 36.88 2.60 18.76
CA CYS A 373 35.74 3.43 19.17
C CYS A 373 34.42 2.68 18.99
N ARG A 374 34.28 1.88 17.91
CA ARG A 374 33.10 1.05 17.66
C ARG A 374 32.88 0.03 18.77
N VAL A 375 33.88 -0.81 19.05
CA VAL A 375 33.77 -1.83 20.11
C VAL A 375 33.70 -1.17 21.49
N GLY A 376 34.41 -0.07 21.71
CA GLY A 376 34.35 0.70 22.95
C GLY A 376 32.95 1.26 23.23
N MET A 377 32.26 1.77 22.22
CA MET A 377 30.89 2.30 22.34
C MET A 377 29.85 1.18 22.56
N GLU A 378 30.08 -0.01 21.98
CA GLU A 378 29.22 -1.18 22.19
C GLU A 378 29.36 -1.75 23.62
N VAL A 379 30.59 -1.81 24.15
CA VAL A 379 30.88 -2.47 25.43
C VAL A 379 30.78 -1.52 26.62
N ALA A 380 31.19 -0.25 26.46
CA ALA A 380 31.25 0.72 27.56
C ALA A 380 31.03 2.17 27.07
N PRO A 381 29.79 2.54 26.70
CA PRO A 381 29.47 3.86 26.15
C PRO A 381 29.69 5.03 27.13
N HIS A 382 29.74 4.75 28.43
CA HIS A 382 30.00 5.73 29.50
C HIS A 382 31.47 6.16 29.59
N LEU A 383 32.42 5.38 29.05
CA LEU A 383 33.87 5.67 29.11
C LEU A 383 34.32 6.70 28.05
N LYS A 384 33.69 7.88 28.05
CA LYS A 384 33.93 8.95 27.08
C LYS A 384 35.37 9.49 27.11
N ASP A 385 36.02 9.53 28.27
CA ASP A 385 37.39 10.04 28.40
C ASP A 385 38.42 9.26 27.57
N SER A 386 38.24 7.94 27.48
CA SER A 386 39.10 7.09 26.65
C SER A 386 38.89 7.36 25.15
N LEU A 387 37.65 7.62 24.73
CA LEU A 387 37.32 8.00 23.34
C LEU A 387 37.84 9.41 23.00
N ASN A 388 37.72 10.36 23.93
CA ASN A 388 38.27 11.71 23.82
C ASN A 388 39.80 11.66 23.64
N LYS A 389 40.49 10.86 24.46
CA LYS A 389 41.94 10.63 24.33
C LYS A 389 42.29 10.02 22.98
N ASN A 390 41.49 9.06 22.49
CA ASN A 390 41.70 8.44 21.18
C ASN A 390 41.64 9.49 20.05
N PHE A 391 40.66 10.38 20.10
CA PHE A 391 40.53 11.48 19.14
C PHE A 391 41.66 12.51 19.27
N PHE A 392 42.06 12.88 20.48
CA PHE A 392 43.19 13.80 20.67
C PHE A 392 44.52 13.23 20.18
N ASP A 393 44.74 11.92 20.34
CA ASP A 393 45.90 11.24 19.77
C ASP A 393 45.86 11.27 18.22
N LEU A 394 44.68 11.13 17.60
CA LEU A 394 44.51 11.30 16.15
C LEU A 394 44.90 12.71 15.70
N LEU A 395 44.44 13.74 16.42
CA LEU A 395 44.79 15.14 16.12
C LEU A 395 46.30 15.39 16.25
N ALA A 396 46.95 14.79 17.24
CA ALA A 396 48.40 14.91 17.44
C ALA A 396 49.20 14.32 16.26
N THR A 397 48.72 13.25 15.65
CA THR A 397 49.36 12.59 14.50
C THR A 397 48.83 13.05 13.14
N PHE A 398 47.87 13.98 13.08
CA PHE A 398 47.17 14.37 11.85
C PHE A 398 48.10 14.87 10.74
N ARG A 399 49.21 15.51 11.09
CA ARG A 399 50.21 16.00 10.11
C ARG A 399 50.84 14.88 9.28
N GLN A 400 50.85 13.64 9.78
CA GLN A 400 51.43 12.48 9.10
C GLN A 400 50.68 12.11 7.81
N ILE A 401 49.40 12.49 7.68
CA ILE A 401 48.59 12.29 6.46
C ILE A 401 49.24 12.96 5.24
N HIS A 402 49.99 14.05 5.46
CA HIS A 402 50.69 14.79 4.42
C HIS A 402 52.21 14.55 4.44
N GLY A 403 52.68 13.50 5.14
CA GLY A 403 54.11 13.18 5.25
C GLY A 403 54.71 12.68 3.93
N GLU A 404 56.03 12.81 3.79
CA GLU A 404 56.77 12.45 2.56
C GLU A 404 56.58 10.97 2.16
N SER A 405 56.54 10.05 3.13
CA SER A 405 56.29 8.63 2.88
C SER A 405 54.94 8.39 2.20
N VAL A 406 53.90 9.11 2.63
CA VAL A 406 52.55 8.99 2.07
C VAL A 406 52.53 9.58 0.66
N GLN A 407 53.14 10.75 0.46
CA GLN A 407 53.22 11.36 -0.87
C GLN A 407 53.93 10.45 -1.88
N ASN A 408 55.01 9.79 -1.48
CA ASN A 408 55.72 8.81 -2.32
C ASN A 408 54.82 7.61 -2.68
N GLN A 409 54.05 7.11 -1.73
CA GLN A 409 53.11 6.00 -1.95
C GLN A 409 51.95 6.41 -2.88
N LEU A 410 51.40 7.60 -2.70
CA LEU A 410 50.36 8.17 -3.57
C LEU A 410 50.86 8.38 -4.99
N ALA A 411 52.11 8.85 -5.16
CA ALA A 411 52.73 8.99 -6.47
C ALA A 411 52.92 7.63 -7.17
N GLN A 412 53.32 6.60 -6.44
CA GLN A 412 53.45 5.23 -6.97
C GLN A 412 52.10 4.65 -7.42
N GLN A 413 51.04 4.85 -6.64
CA GLN A 413 49.70 4.34 -6.92
C GLN A 413 48.83 5.29 -7.77
N ARG A 414 49.37 6.44 -8.20
CA ARG A 414 48.67 7.47 -8.99
C ARG A 414 47.35 7.95 -8.37
N VAL A 415 47.34 8.12 -7.05
CA VAL A 415 46.17 8.61 -6.30
C VAL A 415 46.37 10.08 -5.95
N GLU A 416 45.40 10.92 -6.32
CA GLU A 416 45.43 12.34 -5.97
C GLU A 416 45.11 12.58 -4.49
N ILE A 417 45.70 13.61 -3.90
CA ILE A 417 45.50 13.98 -2.49
C ILE A 417 44.01 14.18 -2.13
N PRO A 418 43.17 14.87 -2.94
CA PRO A 418 41.77 15.04 -2.62
C PRO A 418 41.02 13.71 -2.48
N ILE A 419 41.28 12.75 -3.37
CA ILE A 419 40.68 11.39 -3.32
C ILE A 419 41.17 10.66 -2.07
N TYR A 420 42.47 10.68 -1.81
CA TYR A 420 43.06 10.06 -0.63
C TYR A 420 42.45 10.56 0.68
N LEU A 421 42.24 11.87 0.82
CA LEU A 421 41.62 12.44 2.01
C LEU A 421 40.16 11.96 2.21
N THR A 422 39.42 11.66 1.14
CA THR A 422 38.05 11.12 1.29
C THR A 422 38.02 9.72 1.92
N LEU A 423 39.10 8.94 1.80
CA LEU A 423 39.20 7.60 2.40
C LEU A 423 39.18 7.64 3.92
N TYR A 424 39.57 8.76 4.53
CA TYR A 424 39.54 8.95 5.98
C TYR A 424 38.15 9.29 6.51
N SER A 425 37.25 9.79 5.66
CA SER A 425 35.95 10.32 6.08
C SER A 425 35.13 9.31 6.89
N PRO A 426 34.92 8.05 6.45
CA PRO A 426 34.11 7.10 7.22
C PRO A 426 34.64 6.84 8.63
N ALA A 427 35.96 6.73 8.77
CA ALA A 427 36.61 6.47 10.04
C ALA A 427 36.52 7.68 10.99
N ILE A 428 36.85 8.88 10.51
CA ILE A 428 36.82 10.09 11.35
C ILE A 428 35.39 10.49 11.69
N HIS A 429 34.44 10.36 10.76
CA HIS A 429 33.00 10.56 11.00
C HIS A 429 32.53 9.70 12.16
N TRP A 430 32.91 8.42 12.18
CA TRP A 430 32.54 7.50 13.25
C TRP A 430 33.18 7.84 14.59
N ILE A 431 34.48 8.11 14.61
CA ILE A 431 35.19 8.51 15.84
C ILE A 431 34.52 9.74 16.45
N LEU A 432 34.25 10.76 15.64
CA LEU A 432 33.58 11.98 16.10
C LEU A 432 32.13 11.73 16.51
N GLN A 433 31.39 10.84 15.86
CA GLN A 433 30.02 10.50 16.26
C GLN A 433 30.00 9.82 17.63
N CYS A 434 30.91 8.86 17.88
CA CYS A 434 31.07 8.22 19.19
C CYS A 434 31.39 9.24 20.28
N VAL A 435 32.25 10.22 19.97
CA VAL A 435 32.68 11.26 20.88
C VAL A 435 31.57 12.30 21.13
N ALA A 436 30.87 12.75 20.08
CA ALA A 436 29.84 13.79 20.15
C ALA A 436 28.51 13.30 20.74
N TYR A 437 28.26 11.98 20.72
CA TYR A 437 27.02 11.42 21.25
C TYR A 437 26.81 11.75 22.74
N ARG A 438 25.75 12.52 23.01
CA ARG A 438 25.39 13.07 24.34
C ARG A 438 26.49 13.93 24.99
N ALA A 439 27.41 14.47 24.19
CA ALA A 439 28.46 15.36 24.70
C ALA A 439 27.93 16.76 25.03
N PRO A 440 28.45 17.42 26.09
CA PRO A 440 28.13 18.80 26.39
C PRO A 440 28.69 19.73 25.31
N GLU A 441 28.00 20.85 25.06
CA GLU A 441 28.37 21.81 24.01
C GLU A 441 29.77 22.41 24.20
N VAL A 442 30.23 22.54 25.45
CA VAL A 442 31.58 23.02 25.79
C VAL A 442 32.64 22.09 25.19
N LEU A 443 32.45 20.77 25.29
CA LEU A 443 33.37 19.78 24.74
C LEU A 443 33.38 19.80 23.20
N LEU A 444 32.20 19.94 22.58
CA LEU A 444 32.08 20.07 21.13
C LEU A 444 32.81 21.32 20.61
N THR A 445 32.67 22.44 21.32
CA THR A 445 33.37 23.70 21.00
C THR A 445 34.88 23.53 21.11
N GLU A 446 35.36 22.89 22.19
CA GLU A 446 36.79 22.60 22.37
C GLU A 446 37.34 21.71 21.24
N MET A 447 36.60 20.67 20.84
CA MET A 447 37.00 19.77 19.75
C MET A 447 37.09 20.51 18.42
N MET A 448 36.09 21.34 18.12
CA MET A 448 36.07 22.18 16.92
C MET A 448 37.27 23.14 16.90
N ASP A 449 37.57 23.81 18.02
CA ASP A 449 38.71 24.73 18.12
C ASP A 449 40.06 24.02 17.93
N ARG A 450 40.20 22.80 18.45
CA ARG A 450 41.39 21.97 18.24
C ARG A 450 41.54 21.56 16.78
N CYS A 451 40.45 21.19 16.10
CA CYS A 451 40.45 20.90 14.67
C CYS A 451 40.82 22.14 13.83
N LYS A 452 40.28 23.32 14.19
CA LYS A 452 40.52 24.58 13.49
C LYS A 452 41.99 24.99 13.49
N LYS A 453 42.71 24.77 14.61
CA LYS A 453 44.13 25.15 14.76
C LYS A 453 45.10 24.30 13.95
N LEU A 454 44.66 23.18 13.37
CA LEU A 454 45.51 22.33 12.54
C LEU A 454 45.53 22.84 11.09
N GLY A 455 46.70 22.72 10.44
CA GLY A 455 46.80 22.92 8.99
C GLY A 455 46.08 21.80 8.23
N ASN A 456 45.58 22.10 7.03
CA ASN A 456 44.81 21.17 6.18
C ASN A 456 43.61 20.54 6.92
N ASN A 457 42.94 21.34 7.75
CA ASN A 457 41.82 20.93 8.59
C ASN A 457 40.51 20.62 7.84
N ALA A 458 40.45 20.85 6.52
CA ALA A 458 39.25 20.66 5.72
C ALA A 458 38.57 19.30 5.94
N LEU A 459 39.34 18.20 5.94
CA LEU A 459 38.82 16.86 6.25
C LEU A 459 38.21 16.75 7.66
N LEU A 460 38.84 17.39 8.65
CA LEU A 460 38.33 17.41 10.03
C LEU A 460 37.06 18.25 10.13
N LEU A 461 37.01 19.42 9.47
CA LEU A 461 35.82 20.27 9.40
C LEU A 461 34.65 19.54 8.74
N ASN A 462 34.90 18.82 7.64
CA ASN A 462 33.91 17.94 7.02
C ASN A 462 33.33 16.94 8.02
N SER A 463 34.22 16.32 8.80
CA SER A 463 33.86 15.30 9.77
C SER A 463 33.11 15.85 10.98
N VAL A 464 33.44 17.07 11.41
CA VAL A 464 32.71 17.80 12.45
C VAL A 464 31.29 18.11 12.00
N MET A 465 31.11 18.68 10.80
CA MET A 465 29.77 19.00 10.27
C MET A 465 28.90 17.76 10.10
N TRP A 466 29.51 16.62 9.77
CA TRP A 466 28.80 15.35 9.61
C TRP A 466 28.40 14.72 10.95
N ALA A 467 29.30 14.71 11.93
CA ALA A 467 29.13 13.94 13.17
C ALA A 467 28.49 14.71 14.32
N PHE A 468 28.57 16.04 14.33
CA PHE A 468 27.99 16.85 15.41
C PHE A 468 26.49 17.02 15.22
N ARG A 469 25.81 17.42 16.30
CA ARG A 469 24.38 17.75 16.26
C ARG A 469 24.13 18.87 15.24
N ALA A 470 23.11 18.70 14.41
CA ALA A 470 22.78 19.64 13.34
C ALA A 470 22.54 21.06 13.88
N GLU A 471 21.92 21.20 15.05
CA GLU A 471 21.66 22.51 15.69
C GLU A 471 22.96 23.24 16.05
N PHE A 472 24.00 22.50 16.48
CA PHE A 472 25.30 23.09 16.80
C PHE A 472 25.96 23.70 15.56
N VAL A 473 25.83 23.02 14.41
CA VAL A 473 26.38 23.45 13.12
C VAL A 473 25.57 24.61 12.54
N ALA A 474 24.23 24.50 12.56
CA ALA A 474 23.34 25.51 12.01
C ALA A 474 23.48 26.88 12.70
N MET A 475 23.63 26.89 14.03
CA MET A 475 23.85 28.12 14.81
C MET A 475 25.19 28.81 14.51
N ARG A 476 26.14 28.11 13.89
CA ARG A 476 27.50 28.59 13.56
C ARG A 476 27.79 28.49 12.06
N ALA A 477 26.76 28.46 11.22
CA ALA A 477 26.90 28.19 9.79
C ALA A 477 27.77 29.24 9.09
N THR A 478 27.68 30.50 9.51
CA THR A 478 28.52 31.61 9.02
C THR A 478 30.00 31.41 9.35
N ASP A 479 30.31 30.97 10.57
CA ASP A 479 31.68 30.60 10.98
C ASP A 479 32.22 29.44 10.13
N PHE A 480 31.40 28.39 9.91
CA PHE A 480 31.78 27.27 9.04
C PHE A 480 32.05 27.72 7.60
N ILE A 481 31.22 28.61 7.04
CA ILE A 481 31.46 29.17 5.71
C ILE A 481 32.79 29.93 5.66
N GLY A 482 33.10 30.73 6.67
CA GLY A 482 34.40 31.41 6.79
C GLY A 482 35.56 30.42 6.78
N MET A 483 35.47 29.39 7.63
CA MET A 483 36.49 28.33 7.70
C MET A 483 36.64 27.55 6.39
N ILE A 484 35.54 27.27 5.67
CA ILE A 484 35.57 26.56 4.38
C ILE A 484 36.25 27.41 3.29
N LYS A 485 36.05 28.73 3.30
CA LYS A 485 36.70 29.65 2.35
C LYS A 485 38.21 29.67 2.55
N ASP A 486 38.67 29.65 3.79
CA ASP A 486 40.09 29.68 4.19
C ASP A 486 40.84 28.36 3.90
N CYS A 487 40.13 27.26 3.62
CA CYS A 487 40.74 25.99 3.23
C CYS A 487 41.45 26.08 1.87
N ASP A 488 42.57 25.35 1.74
CA ASP A 488 43.33 25.21 0.49
C ASP A 488 42.49 24.52 -0.61
N GLU A 489 42.64 24.96 -1.85
CA GLU A 489 42.00 24.36 -3.02
C GLU A 489 42.65 23.02 -3.42
N ALA A 490 43.94 22.83 -3.12
CA ALA A 490 44.65 21.57 -3.39
C ALA A 490 44.35 20.45 -2.36
N GLY A 491 43.62 20.79 -1.28
CA GLY A 491 43.28 19.89 -0.19
C GLY A 491 41.98 19.12 -0.39
N PHE A 492 41.22 18.93 0.69
CA PHE A 492 39.94 18.22 0.64
C PHE A 492 38.91 19.00 -0.20
N PRO A 493 38.10 18.35 -1.06
CA PRO A 493 37.22 19.06 -1.99
C PRO A 493 36.19 19.96 -1.28
N LYS A 494 36.18 21.25 -1.64
CA LYS A 494 35.26 22.24 -1.03
C LYS A 494 33.78 21.92 -1.25
N HIS A 495 33.42 21.32 -2.37
CA HIS A 495 32.03 20.94 -2.65
C HIS A 495 31.49 19.90 -1.62
N LEU A 496 32.35 19.01 -1.11
CA LEU A 496 31.97 18.06 -0.05
C LEU A 496 31.74 18.77 1.29
N LEU A 497 32.51 19.83 1.59
CA LEU A 497 32.30 20.64 2.78
C LEU A 497 30.96 21.35 2.74
N PHE A 498 30.63 21.97 1.60
CA PHE A 498 29.33 22.60 1.41
C PHE A 498 28.18 21.60 1.37
N ALA A 499 28.39 20.38 0.85
CA ALA A 499 27.40 19.31 0.93
C ALA A 499 27.12 18.91 2.39
N SER A 500 28.15 18.72 3.20
CA SER A 500 28.02 18.40 4.63
C SER A 500 27.34 19.53 5.40
N LEU A 501 27.71 20.79 5.15
CA LEU A 501 27.04 21.95 5.75
C LEU A 501 25.55 22.00 5.35
N GLY A 502 25.25 21.85 4.06
CA GLY A 502 23.90 21.83 3.55
C GLY A 502 23.04 20.74 4.20
N ARG A 503 23.62 19.55 4.41
CA ARG A 503 22.93 18.44 5.11
C ARG A 503 22.57 18.82 6.54
N SER A 504 23.50 19.42 7.29
CA SER A 504 23.22 19.89 8.66
C SER A 504 22.12 20.97 8.67
N LEU A 505 22.13 21.88 7.70
CA LEU A 505 21.12 22.94 7.56
C LEU A 505 19.75 22.42 7.12
N SER A 506 19.69 21.32 6.37
CA SER A 506 18.43 20.63 6.07
C SER A 506 17.83 19.95 7.31
N CYS A 507 18.64 19.61 8.32
CA CYS A 507 18.17 19.01 9.57
C CYS A 507 17.84 20.04 10.66
N ALA A 508 18.49 21.21 10.67
CA ALA A 508 18.28 22.26 11.66
C ALA A 508 18.39 23.65 11.06
N ASP A 509 17.51 24.55 11.49
CA ASP A 509 17.41 25.89 10.90
C ASP A 509 18.46 26.85 11.50
N PRO A 510 19.21 27.59 10.66
CA PRO A 510 20.09 28.65 11.13
C PRO A 510 19.29 29.92 11.49
N PRO A 511 19.92 30.89 12.19
CA PRO A 511 19.30 32.18 12.53
C PRO A 511 18.74 32.91 11.31
N GLU A 512 17.51 33.45 11.43
CA GLU A 512 16.78 34.00 10.27
C GLU A 512 17.52 35.12 9.55
N SER A 513 18.21 35.98 10.32
CA SER A 513 19.01 37.09 9.79
C SER A 513 20.18 36.64 8.91
N GLU A 514 20.68 35.42 9.10
CA GLU A 514 21.88 34.92 8.42
C GLU A 514 21.56 34.02 7.22
N ARG A 515 20.31 33.53 7.10
CA ARG A 515 19.88 32.58 6.05
C ARG A 515 20.28 33.02 4.64
N LEU A 516 19.97 34.27 4.27
CA LEU A 516 20.26 34.79 2.93
C LEU A 516 21.77 34.92 2.68
N SER A 517 22.54 35.36 3.68
CA SER A 517 24.00 35.42 3.55
C SER A 517 24.64 34.04 3.41
N ILE A 518 24.14 33.05 4.17
CA ILE A 518 24.59 31.66 4.12
C ILE A 518 24.36 31.10 2.71
N LEU A 519 23.15 31.25 2.16
CA LEU A 519 22.84 30.77 0.82
C LEU A 519 23.73 31.44 -0.25
N ASN A 520 23.83 32.77 -0.21
CA ASN A 520 24.62 33.51 -1.21
C ASN A 520 26.10 33.13 -1.16
N ASP A 521 26.68 32.97 0.02
CA ASP A 521 28.09 32.64 0.16
C ASP A 521 28.41 31.19 -0.17
N ALA A 522 27.50 30.26 0.15
CA ALA A 522 27.61 28.87 -0.30
C ALA A 522 27.46 28.76 -1.82
N TRP A 523 26.42 29.38 -2.39
CA TRP A 523 26.10 29.26 -3.81
C TRP A 523 27.18 29.86 -4.73
N LYS A 524 27.87 30.93 -4.28
CA LYS A 524 29.04 31.51 -4.98
C LYS A 524 30.17 30.50 -5.22
N VAL A 525 30.30 29.49 -4.36
CA VAL A 525 31.31 28.42 -4.51
C VAL A 525 30.72 27.23 -5.26
N ILE A 526 29.49 26.82 -4.94
CA ILE A 526 28.82 25.67 -5.57
C ILE A 526 28.68 25.87 -7.09
N THR A 527 28.29 27.06 -7.55
CA THR A 527 28.15 27.39 -8.98
C THR A 527 29.47 27.34 -9.78
N LYS A 528 30.62 27.24 -9.10
CA LYS A 528 31.95 27.14 -9.75
C LYS A 528 32.44 25.69 -9.89
N VAL A 529 31.70 24.71 -9.38
CA VAL A 529 32.07 23.29 -9.47
C VAL A 529 31.97 22.83 -10.93
N ARG A 530 33.10 22.39 -11.49
CA ARG A 530 33.19 22.04 -12.93
C ARG A 530 32.58 20.69 -13.28
N SER A 531 32.70 19.72 -12.38
CA SER A 531 32.19 18.35 -12.57
C SER A 531 30.67 18.33 -12.37
N PRO A 532 29.86 17.96 -13.39
CA PRO A 532 28.41 17.93 -13.26
C PRO A 532 27.93 16.98 -12.15
N ARG A 533 28.61 15.84 -11.97
CA ARG A 533 28.30 14.85 -10.92
C ARG A 533 28.53 15.43 -9.52
N ASP A 534 29.64 16.11 -9.30
CA ASP A 534 29.95 16.70 -7.98
C ASP A 534 29.07 17.92 -7.70
N TYR A 535 28.75 18.70 -8.74
CA TYR A 535 27.83 19.82 -8.66
C TYR A 535 26.43 19.37 -8.23
N ILE A 536 25.83 18.39 -8.94
CA ILE A 536 24.45 17.99 -8.67
C ILE A 536 24.30 17.33 -7.29
N ASN A 537 25.27 16.52 -6.87
CA ASN A 537 25.28 15.90 -5.54
C ASN A 537 25.31 16.97 -4.41
N CYS A 538 25.91 18.14 -4.66
CA CYS A 538 25.88 19.25 -3.72
C CYS A 538 24.58 20.06 -3.85
N ALA A 539 24.20 20.45 -5.07
CA ALA A 539 23.02 21.26 -5.35
C ALA A 539 21.73 20.61 -4.85
N GLU A 540 21.58 19.29 -5.01
CA GLU A 540 20.42 18.52 -4.55
C GLU A 540 20.18 18.67 -3.03
N ILE A 541 21.24 18.80 -2.24
CA ILE A 541 21.13 18.97 -0.78
C ILE A 541 20.64 20.39 -0.46
N TRP A 542 21.18 21.39 -1.15
CA TRP A 542 20.87 22.81 -0.92
C TRP A 542 19.50 23.25 -1.43
N VAL A 543 18.91 22.51 -2.38
CA VAL A 543 17.53 22.76 -2.84
C VAL A 543 16.55 22.71 -1.67
N GLU A 544 16.67 21.75 -0.75
CA GLU A 544 15.76 21.62 0.38
C GLU A 544 15.83 22.84 1.31
N PHE A 545 17.04 23.27 1.66
CA PHE A 545 17.26 24.50 2.43
C PHE A 545 16.64 25.73 1.75
N THR A 546 16.75 25.79 0.42
CA THR A 546 16.19 26.91 -0.36
C THR A 546 14.68 26.89 -0.35
N CYS A 547 14.06 25.73 -0.58
CA CYS A 547 12.61 25.55 -0.59
C CYS A 547 11.97 25.83 0.78
N ARG A 548 12.67 25.51 1.87
CA ARG A 548 12.16 25.68 3.23
C ARG A 548 12.12 27.14 3.69
N HIS A 549 13.11 27.94 3.30
CA HIS A 549 13.31 29.28 3.86
C HIS A 549 13.11 30.44 2.91
N PHE A 550 13.06 30.20 1.59
CA PHE A 550 13.01 31.25 0.59
C PHE A 550 11.79 31.15 -0.32
N THR A 551 11.64 32.13 -1.20
CA THR A 551 10.47 32.24 -2.08
C THR A 551 10.73 31.56 -3.42
N LYS A 552 9.73 31.62 -4.31
CA LYS A 552 9.87 31.14 -5.70
C LYS A 552 11.05 31.75 -6.46
N ARG A 553 11.54 32.94 -6.09
CA ARG A 553 12.63 33.62 -6.81
C ARG A 553 13.96 32.88 -6.65
N GLU A 554 14.30 32.52 -5.41
CA GLU A 554 15.55 31.82 -5.10
C GLU A 554 15.54 30.40 -5.68
N VAL A 555 14.43 29.68 -5.53
CA VAL A 555 14.25 28.34 -6.12
C VAL A 555 14.37 28.38 -7.64
N ASN A 556 13.73 29.36 -8.30
CA ASN A 556 13.85 29.53 -9.76
C ASN A 556 15.29 29.84 -10.20
N THR A 557 16.06 30.56 -9.38
CA THR A 557 17.49 30.85 -9.65
C THR A 557 18.33 29.58 -9.56
N ILE A 558 18.11 28.75 -8.54
CA ILE A 558 18.80 27.47 -8.39
C ILE A 558 18.44 26.51 -9.52
N LEU A 559 17.17 26.41 -9.90
CA LEU A 559 16.74 25.60 -11.05
C LEU A 559 17.41 26.08 -12.35
N ALA A 560 17.52 27.40 -12.56
CA ALA A 560 18.25 27.96 -13.70
C ALA A 560 19.71 27.48 -13.74
N ASP A 561 20.38 27.48 -12.58
CA ASP A 561 21.78 27.10 -12.48
C ASP A 561 21.98 25.58 -12.64
N ILE A 562 21.06 24.76 -12.12
CA ILE A 562 21.06 23.31 -12.35
C ILE A 562 20.88 23.00 -13.84
N ILE A 563 19.92 23.63 -14.52
CA ILE A 563 19.74 23.47 -15.97
C ILE A 563 21.04 23.82 -16.70
N LYS A 564 21.68 24.94 -16.35
CA LYS A 564 22.92 25.41 -16.97
C LYS A 564 24.08 24.41 -16.82
N HIS A 565 24.23 23.76 -15.66
CA HIS A 565 25.33 22.82 -15.40
C HIS A 565 25.08 21.41 -15.94
N MET A 566 23.81 20.99 -16.05
CA MET A 566 23.45 19.62 -16.41
C MET A 566 23.12 19.45 -17.89
N THR A 567 22.79 20.54 -18.60
CA THR A 567 22.51 20.51 -20.05
C THR A 567 23.75 20.20 -20.91
N PRO A 568 24.95 20.75 -20.64
CA PRO A 568 26.17 20.42 -21.40
C PRO A 568 26.43 18.91 -21.41
N ASP A 569 26.81 18.38 -22.58
CA ASP A 569 27.11 16.97 -22.82
C ASP A 569 26.00 15.99 -22.38
N ARG A 570 24.76 16.47 -22.19
CA ARG A 570 23.62 15.70 -21.65
C ARG A 570 23.93 15.02 -20.31
N ALA A 571 24.72 15.70 -19.46
CA ALA A 571 25.11 15.18 -18.14
C ALA A 571 23.91 14.83 -17.23
N PHE A 572 22.71 15.36 -17.52
CA PHE A 572 21.47 14.98 -16.83
C PHE A 572 21.10 13.49 -16.97
N GLU A 573 21.54 12.77 -18.02
CA GLU A 573 21.21 11.36 -18.22
C GLU A 573 21.80 10.45 -17.14
N ASP A 574 23.01 10.78 -16.69
CA ASP A 574 23.71 10.06 -15.62
C ASP A 574 23.20 10.45 -14.22
N ALA A 575 22.42 11.53 -14.10
CA ALA A 575 22.04 12.15 -12.84
C ALA A 575 20.51 12.21 -12.61
N TYR A 576 19.73 11.39 -13.32
CA TYR A 576 18.28 11.32 -13.13
C TYR A 576 17.84 11.09 -11.67
N PRO A 577 18.47 10.21 -10.88
CA PRO A 577 18.07 10.00 -9.48
C PRO A 577 18.16 11.28 -8.64
N GLN A 578 19.23 12.06 -8.80
CA GLN A 578 19.43 13.33 -8.10
C GLN A 578 18.42 14.38 -8.57
N LEU A 579 18.17 14.47 -9.88
CA LEU A 579 17.17 15.41 -10.44
C LEU A 579 15.74 15.06 -9.98
N GLN A 580 15.41 13.77 -9.86
CA GLN A 580 14.13 13.32 -9.26
C GLN A 580 14.04 13.73 -7.79
N SER A 581 15.14 13.60 -7.03
CA SER A 581 15.22 14.04 -5.63
C SER A 581 14.98 15.55 -5.49
N VAL A 582 15.52 16.36 -6.41
CA VAL A 582 15.24 17.81 -6.47
C VAL A 582 13.74 18.08 -6.58
N ILE A 583 13.01 17.41 -7.47
CA ILE A 583 11.54 17.55 -7.56
C ILE A 583 10.86 17.12 -6.27
N LYS A 584 11.23 15.96 -5.72
CA LYS A 584 10.66 15.44 -4.47
C LYS A 584 10.91 16.34 -3.26
N LYS A 585 11.96 17.18 -3.29
CA LYS A 585 12.25 18.20 -2.28
C LYS A 585 11.51 19.52 -2.52
N ILE A 586 11.19 19.88 -3.76
CA ILE A 586 10.44 21.10 -4.09
C ILE A 586 8.95 20.94 -3.77
N LEU A 587 8.34 19.84 -4.19
CA LEU A 587 6.89 19.63 -4.13
C LEU A 587 6.27 19.70 -2.70
N PRO A 588 6.94 19.24 -1.63
CA PRO A 588 6.40 19.36 -0.27
C PRO A 588 6.32 20.78 0.28
N HIS A 589 7.01 21.75 -0.33
CA HIS A 589 7.05 23.14 0.15
C HIS A 589 6.20 24.09 -0.71
N PHE A 590 5.99 23.76 -1.99
CA PHE A 590 5.18 24.56 -2.91
C PHE A 590 3.84 23.90 -3.20
N HIS A 591 2.85 24.16 -2.32
CA HIS A 591 1.49 23.63 -2.46
C HIS A 591 0.60 24.45 -3.40
N ASP A 592 0.94 25.72 -3.64
CA ASP A 592 0.25 26.56 -4.63
C ASP A 592 0.85 26.30 -6.02
N PHE A 593 0.10 25.54 -6.82
CA PHE A 593 0.51 25.19 -8.18
C PHE A 593 0.52 26.37 -9.15
N SER A 594 -0.22 27.46 -8.87
CA SER A 594 -0.11 28.70 -9.65
C SER A 594 1.28 29.31 -9.46
N VAL A 595 1.76 29.34 -8.21
CA VAL A 595 3.11 29.82 -7.88
C VAL A 595 4.18 28.89 -8.48
N LEU A 596 4.00 27.57 -8.40
CA LEU A 596 4.94 26.58 -8.94
C LEU A 596 5.07 26.69 -10.46
N PHE A 597 3.96 26.69 -11.20
CA PHE A 597 3.99 26.81 -12.67
C PHE A 597 4.33 28.21 -13.16
N SER A 598 4.19 29.25 -12.32
CA SER A 598 4.69 30.59 -12.65
C SER A 598 6.22 30.70 -12.62
N MET A 599 6.95 29.70 -12.12
CA MET A 599 8.41 29.68 -12.15
C MET A 599 8.88 29.40 -13.58
N GLU A 600 9.52 30.39 -14.20
CA GLU A 600 10.02 30.32 -15.59
C GLU A 600 10.91 29.11 -15.87
N LYS A 601 11.64 28.62 -14.86
CA LYS A 601 12.61 27.51 -14.98
C LYS A 601 12.07 26.17 -14.54
N PHE A 602 10.85 26.09 -13.98
CA PHE A 602 10.30 24.82 -13.53
C PHE A 602 9.93 23.89 -14.69
N LEU A 603 9.17 24.37 -15.68
CA LEU A 603 8.85 23.56 -16.87
C LEU A 603 10.11 23.19 -17.69
N PRO A 604 11.05 24.12 -17.98
CA PRO A 604 12.31 23.75 -18.62
C PRO A 604 13.15 22.73 -17.84
N PHE A 605 13.07 22.73 -16.51
CA PHE A 605 13.70 21.69 -15.69
C PHE A 605 13.01 20.32 -15.88
N LEU A 606 11.68 20.29 -15.97
CA LEU A 606 10.95 19.06 -16.28
C LEU A 606 11.28 18.52 -17.68
N ASP A 607 11.54 19.41 -18.65
CA ASP A 607 11.91 19.02 -20.02
C ASP A 607 13.29 18.33 -20.10
N MET A 608 14.12 18.39 -19.03
CA MET A 608 15.37 17.64 -18.95
C MET A 608 15.15 16.13 -18.79
N PHE A 609 13.97 15.69 -18.31
CA PHE A 609 13.64 14.27 -18.18
C PHE A 609 13.27 13.69 -19.54
N GLN A 610 14.28 13.27 -20.31
CA GLN A 610 14.08 12.75 -21.67
C GLN A 610 13.79 11.25 -21.72
N LYS A 611 14.15 10.49 -20.67
CA LYS A 611 13.83 9.07 -20.57
C LYS A 611 12.37 8.90 -20.11
N ASP A 612 11.55 8.27 -20.96
CA ASP A 612 10.10 8.13 -20.75
C ASP A 612 9.73 7.59 -19.35
N SER A 613 10.39 6.51 -18.91
CA SER A 613 10.10 5.91 -17.60
C SER A 613 10.32 6.89 -16.43
N VAL A 614 11.42 7.65 -16.48
CA VAL A 614 11.79 8.62 -15.44
C VAL A 614 10.84 9.82 -15.48
N ARG A 615 10.50 10.29 -16.69
CA ARG A 615 9.57 11.41 -16.89
C ARG A 615 8.19 11.08 -16.31
N VAL A 616 7.69 9.87 -16.54
CA VAL A 616 6.39 9.42 -16.00
C VAL A 616 6.41 9.36 -14.48
N GLU A 617 7.48 8.88 -13.84
CA GLU A 617 7.61 8.88 -12.37
C GLU A 617 7.59 10.29 -11.77
N VAL A 618 8.25 11.25 -12.43
CA VAL A 618 8.22 12.66 -12.02
C VAL A 618 6.81 13.22 -12.17
N CYS A 619 6.13 12.96 -13.29
CA CYS A 619 4.74 13.37 -13.50
C CYS A 619 3.79 12.78 -12.45
N LYS A 620 3.95 11.50 -12.09
CA LYS A 620 3.19 10.86 -11.00
C LYS A 620 3.41 11.59 -9.66
N SER A 621 4.67 11.88 -9.32
CA SER A 621 5.03 12.59 -8.08
C SER A 621 4.36 13.97 -8.00
N ILE A 622 4.34 14.72 -9.11
CA ILE A 622 3.67 16.03 -9.19
C ILE A 622 2.15 15.87 -8.97
N MET A 623 1.54 14.88 -9.62
CA MET A 623 0.10 14.63 -9.53
C MET A 623 -0.36 14.14 -8.16
N GLU A 624 0.44 13.29 -7.50
CA GLU A 624 0.16 12.84 -6.13
C GLU A 624 0.11 14.01 -5.15
N VAL A 625 1.06 14.95 -5.26
CA VAL A 625 1.09 16.16 -4.45
C VAL A 625 -0.05 17.10 -4.80
N PHE A 626 -0.37 17.26 -6.09
CA PHE A 626 -1.51 18.06 -6.54
C PHE A 626 -2.82 17.58 -5.91
N ILE A 627 -3.13 16.29 -6.03
CA ILE A 627 -4.37 15.70 -5.51
C ILE A 627 -4.43 15.79 -3.99
N LYS A 628 -3.30 15.66 -3.30
CA LYS A 628 -3.24 15.70 -1.83
C LYS A 628 -3.46 17.10 -1.26
N HIS A 629 -2.92 18.13 -1.92
CA HIS A 629 -2.86 19.48 -1.34
C HIS A 629 -3.86 20.46 -1.97
N GLN A 630 -4.29 20.24 -3.23
CA GLN A 630 -5.31 21.08 -3.84
C GLN A 630 -6.69 20.74 -3.24
N GLN A 631 -7.30 21.71 -2.55
CA GLN A 631 -8.64 21.54 -1.96
C GLN A 631 -9.75 22.17 -2.81
N GLU A 632 -9.47 23.29 -3.47
CA GLU A 632 -10.45 24.02 -4.28
C GLU A 632 -10.29 23.71 -5.77
N ALA A 633 -11.41 23.69 -6.48
CA ALA A 633 -11.39 23.52 -7.92
C ALA A 633 -10.74 24.73 -8.61
N THR A 634 -9.93 24.47 -9.63
CA THR A 634 -9.18 25.48 -10.38
C THR A 634 -9.79 25.76 -11.75
N ARG A 635 -9.65 27.02 -12.16
CA ARG A 635 -10.02 27.57 -13.47
C ARG A 635 -8.86 28.29 -14.14
N ASP A 636 -7.68 28.28 -13.52
CA ASP A 636 -6.49 28.97 -14.02
C ASP A 636 -5.96 28.26 -15.27
N PRO A 637 -5.97 28.90 -16.45
CA PRO A 637 -5.50 28.30 -17.69
C PRO A 637 -4.04 27.81 -17.63
N VAL A 638 -3.19 28.44 -16.81
CA VAL A 638 -1.79 28.03 -16.66
C VAL A 638 -1.72 26.67 -15.98
N ILE A 639 -2.44 26.49 -14.87
CA ILE A 639 -2.51 25.22 -14.14
C ILE A 639 -3.16 24.15 -15.02
N LEU A 640 -4.29 24.48 -15.67
CA LEU A 640 -5.02 23.53 -16.49
C LEU A 640 -4.17 23.01 -17.66
N ASN A 641 -3.50 23.89 -18.40
CA ASN A 641 -2.67 23.48 -19.53
C ASN A 641 -1.42 22.69 -19.09
N ALA A 642 -0.76 23.12 -18.01
CA ALA A 642 0.41 22.42 -17.49
C ALA A 642 0.07 21.02 -16.98
N LEU A 643 -1.01 20.88 -16.18
CA LEU A 643 -1.46 19.59 -15.68
C LEU A 643 -2.05 18.70 -16.77
N LEU A 644 -2.70 19.26 -17.78
CA LEU A 644 -3.14 18.51 -18.96
C LEU A 644 -1.94 17.91 -19.69
N HIS A 645 -0.86 18.67 -19.89
CA HIS A 645 0.38 18.16 -20.49
C HIS A 645 1.05 17.07 -19.63
N ILE A 646 1.07 17.24 -18.31
CA ILE A 646 1.59 16.23 -17.36
C ILE A 646 0.75 14.95 -17.41
N CYS A 647 -0.58 15.07 -17.35
CA CYS A 647 -1.51 13.95 -17.45
C CYS A 647 -1.40 13.24 -18.81
N LYS A 648 -1.24 14.01 -19.90
CA LYS A 648 -1.01 13.46 -21.24
C LYS A 648 0.28 12.67 -21.30
N THR A 649 1.38 13.19 -20.75
CA THR A 649 2.66 12.45 -20.67
C THR A 649 2.49 11.11 -19.95
N MET A 650 1.73 11.09 -18.85
CA MET A 650 1.43 9.83 -18.14
C MET A 650 0.55 8.88 -18.97
N HIS A 651 -0.48 9.40 -19.64
CA HIS A 651 -1.35 8.62 -20.50
C HIS A 651 -0.59 7.99 -21.68
N ASP A 652 0.26 8.76 -22.35
CA ASP A 652 1.00 8.33 -23.54
C ASP A 652 2.03 7.24 -23.22
N SER A 653 2.36 7.05 -21.93
CA SER A 653 3.20 5.93 -21.47
C SER A 653 2.48 4.58 -21.43
N VAL A 654 1.14 4.57 -21.53
CA VAL A 654 0.32 3.35 -21.49
C VAL A 654 0.38 2.64 -22.83
N ASN A 655 0.87 1.40 -22.81
CA ASN A 655 0.98 0.54 -23.98
C ASN A 655 0.39 -0.86 -23.72
N ALA A 656 0.47 -1.75 -24.71
CA ALA A 656 -0.11 -3.10 -24.63
C ALA A 656 0.50 -3.99 -23.52
N LEU A 657 1.71 -3.66 -23.04
CA LEU A 657 2.42 -4.40 -21.99
C LEU A 657 2.20 -3.79 -20.60
N THR A 658 1.55 -2.62 -20.50
CA THR A 658 1.25 -1.97 -19.22
C THR A 658 0.27 -2.82 -18.41
N LEU A 659 0.63 -3.09 -17.15
CA LEU A 659 -0.19 -3.88 -16.24
C LEU A 659 -1.49 -3.14 -15.90
N ASP A 660 -2.57 -3.89 -15.66
CA ASP A 660 -3.87 -3.28 -15.36
C ASP A 660 -3.87 -2.48 -14.05
N ASP A 661 -3.03 -2.85 -13.09
CA ASP A 661 -2.85 -2.09 -11.84
C ASP A 661 -2.16 -0.74 -12.09
N GLU A 662 -1.19 -0.68 -13.01
CA GLU A 662 -0.55 0.58 -13.41
C GLU A 662 -1.54 1.48 -14.16
N LYS A 663 -2.33 0.91 -15.08
CA LYS A 663 -3.42 1.65 -15.77
C LYS A 663 -4.42 2.22 -14.75
N ARG A 664 -4.77 1.44 -13.72
CA ARG A 664 -5.66 1.88 -12.63
C ARG A 664 -5.04 3.03 -11.85
N SER A 665 -3.78 2.90 -11.44
CA SER A 665 -3.04 3.96 -10.72
C SER A 665 -3.00 5.26 -11.53
N LEU A 666 -2.61 5.20 -12.81
CA LEU A 666 -2.58 6.37 -13.70
C LEU A 666 -3.96 6.98 -13.89
N SER A 667 -4.98 6.15 -14.06
CA SER A 667 -6.37 6.62 -14.20
C SER A 667 -6.87 7.33 -12.95
N LEU A 668 -6.47 6.89 -11.74
CA LEU A 668 -6.82 7.56 -10.49
C LEU A 668 -6.21 8.96 -10.41
N LEU A 669 -4.94 9.11 -10.83
CA LEU A 669 -4.27 10.42 -10.85
C LEU A 669 -4.94 11.38 -11.85
N ILE A 670 -5.23 10.90 -13.07
CA ILE A 670 -5.88 11.70 -14.11
C ILE A 670 -7.33 12.06 -13.70
N ASN A 671 -8.07 11.13 -13.11
CA ASN A 671 -9.39 11.42 -12.56
C ASN A 671 -9.32 12.41 -11.40
N GLY A 672 -8.28 12.34 -10.57
CA GLY A 672 -8.00 13.35 -9.55
C GLY A 672 -7.87 14.74 -10.15
N PHE A 673 -7.11 14.89 -11.25
CA PHE A 673 -7.03 16.16 -11.99
C PHE A 673 -8.40 16.62 -12.51
N ILE A 674 -9.12 15.77 -13.24
CA ILE A 674 -10.41 16.11 -13.87
C ILE A 674 -11.43 16.62 -12.85
N ARG A 675 -11.47 16.00 -11.65
CA ARG A 675 -12.37 16.44 -10.55
C ARG A 675 -12.07 17.84 -10.04
N MET A 676 -10.83 18.29 -10.15
CA MET A 676 -10.41 19.61 -9.69
C MET A 676 -10.63 20.70 -10.74
N VAL A 677 -11.06 20.36 -11.97
CA VAL A 677 -11.35 21.34 -13.02
C VAL A 677 -12.81 21.79 -12.91
N SER A 678 -13.03 23.07 -12.59
CA SER A 678 -14.37 23.67 -12.57
C SER A 678 -14.39 25.06 -13.18
N PHE A 679 -15.22 25.25 -14.20
CA PHE A 679 -15.53 26.56 -14.78
C PHE A 679 -16.77 27.22 -14.14
N GLY A 680 -17.26 26.69 -13.01
CA GLY A 680 -18.41 27.21 -12.28
C GLY A 680 -19.69 27.15 -13.12
N ARG A 681 -20.25 28.32 -13.47
CA ARG A 681 -21.50 28.42 -14.26
C ARG A 681 -21.28 28.43 -15.77
N ASP A 682 -20.03 28.44 -16.23
CA ASP A 682 -19.73 28.33 -17.66
C ASP A 682 -19.78 26.86 -18.09
N PHE A 683 -21.00 26.38 -18.29
CA PHE A 683 -21.25 25.00 -18.66
C PHE A 683 -20.72 24.64 -20.05
N GLU A 684 -20.65 25.60 -20.97
CA GLU A 684 -20.11 25.39 -22.32
C GLU A 684 -18.59 25.15 -22.28
N GLN A 685 -17.87 25.95 -21.50
CA GLN A 685 -16.43 25.75 -21.31
C GLN A 685 -16.12 24.42 -20.60
N GLN A 686 -16.90 24.04 -19.59
CA GLN A 686 -16.76 22.74 -18.93
C GLN A 686 -16.98 21.57 -19.90
N LEU A 687 -18.00 21.65 -20.77
CA LEU A 687 -18.23 20.62 -21.78
C LEU A 687 -17.09 20.57 -22.81
N SER A 688 -16.58 21.73 -23.24
CA SER A 688 -15.43 21.82 -24.14
C SER A 688 -14.19 21.13 -23.55
N PHE A 689 -13.93 21.34 -22.26
CA PHE A 689 -12.84 20.65 -21.55
C PHE A 689 -13.05 19.13 -21.54
N CYS A 690 -14.27 18.64 -21.27
CA CYS A 690 -14.56 17.20 -21.32
C CYS A 690 -14.32 16.60 -22.73
N VAL A 691 -14.64 17.36 -23.79
CA VAL A 691 -14.38 16.95 -25.19
C VAL A 691 -12.87 16.83 -25.44
N GLU A 692 -12.08 17.81 -25.00
CA GLU A 692 -10.62 17.77 -25.12
C GLU A 692 -10.00 16.63 -24.29
N ALA A 693 -10.48 16.43 -23.06
CA ALA A 693 -10.04 15.36 -22.18
C ALA A 693 -10.35 13.98 -22.78
N ARG A 694 -11.52 13.79 -23.40
CA ARG A 694 -11.86 12.54 -24.11
C ARG A 694 -10.93 12.27 -25.28
N ALA A 695 -10.60 13.29 -26.07
CA ALA A 695 -9.68 13.15 -27.20
C ALA A 695 -8.26 12.83 -26.73
N THR A 696 -7.85 13.36 -25.57
CA THR A 696 -6.51 13.17 -25.01
C THR A 696 -6.34 11.81 -24.31
N PHE A 697 -7.34 11.37 -23.54
CA PHE A 697 -7.24 10.20 -22.65
C PHE A 697 -7.99 8.95 -23.17
N CYS A 698 -7.95 8.73 -24.48
CA CYS A 698 -8.77 7.71 -25.14
C CYS A 698 -8.42 6.26 -24.78
N ASN A 699 -7.21 5.98 -24.25
CA ASN A 699 -6.78 4.61 -23.96
C ASN A 699 -7.14 4.14 -22.54
N LEU A 700 -7.62 5.04 -21.69
CA LEU A 700 -7.92 4.76 -20.28
C LEU A 700 -9.43 4.70 -20.03
N GLU A 701 -10.00 3.50 -20.07
CA GLU A 701 -11.43 3.27 -19.84
C GLU A 701 -11.97 3.91 -18.53
N PRO A 702 -11.28 3.81 -17.37
CA PRO A 702 -11.77 4.44 -16.14
C PRO A 702 -11.84 5.98 -16.20
N VAL A 703 -11.03 6.61 -17.05
CA VAL A 703 -11.08 8.06 -17.29
C VAL A 703 -12.28 8.41 -18.17
N ILE A 704 -12.52 7.63 -19.23
CA ILE A 704 -13.68 7.82 -20.11
C ILE A 704 -15.00 7.67 -19.33
N ILE A 705 -15.11 6.65 -18.48
CA ILE A 705 -16.27 6.44 -17.61
C ILE A 705 -16.48 7.67 -16.71
N HIS A 706 -15.41 8.19 -16.10
CA HIS A 706 -15.48 9.37 -15.26
C HIS A 706 -15.93 10.62 -16.02
N LEU A 707 -15.46 10.81 -17.26
CA LEU A 707 -15.90 11.91 -18.13
C LEU A 707 -17.40 11.83 -18.45
N ILE A 708 -17.94 10.63 -18.72
CA ILE A 708 -19.38 10.45 -18.95
C ILE A 708 -20.18 10.84 -17.70
N HIS A 709 -19.74 10.39 -16.51
CA HIS A 709 -20.38 10.80 -15.25
C HIS A 709 -20.32 12.32 -15.04
N THR A 710 -19.18 12.95 -15.36
CA THR A 710 -19.00 14.41 -15.25
C THR A 710 -19.96 15.16 -16.17
N VAL A 711 -20.16 14.69 -17.41
CA VAL A 711 -21.11 15.31 -18.35
C VAL A 711 -22.56 15.06 -17.95
N ASN A 712 -22.89 13.88 -17.41
CA ASN A 712 -24.22 13.60 -16.86
C ASN A 712 -24.51 14.48 -15.64
N GLN A 713 -23.53 14.69 -14.77
CA GLN A 713 -23.64 15.63 -13.65
C GLN A 713 -23.84 17.07 -14.15
N LEU A 714 -23.11 17.50 -15.17
CA LEU A 714 -23.26 18.83 -15.79
C LEU A 714 -24.69 19.08 -16.32
N ALA A 715 -25.30 18.05 -16.93
CA ALA A 715 -26.70 18.11 -17.35
C ALA A 715 -27.66 18.26 -16.15
N MET A 716 -27.41 17.54 -15.05
CA MET A 716 -28.22 17.63 -13.82
C MET A 716 -28.03 18.95 -13.07
N GLU A 717 -26.82 19.50 -13.04
CA GLU A 717 -26.55 20.83 -12.49
C GLU A 717 -27.27 21.91 -13.30
N THR A 718 -27.27 21.80 -14.63
CA THR A 718 -28.05 22.67 -15.51
C THR A 718 -29.54 22.61 -15.17
N ARG A 719 -30.08 21.40 -14.93
CA ARG A 719 -31.47 21.20 -14.46
C ARG A 719 -31.74 21.89 -13.13
N CYS A 720 -30.82 21.74 -12.17
CA CYS A 720 -30.93 22.31 -10.83
C CYS A 720 -30.99 23.85 -10.89
N VAL A 721 -30.08 24.46 -11.64
CA VAL A 721 -30.05 25.93 -11.84
C VAL A 721 -31.34 26.42 -12.51
N MET A 722 -31.85 25.68 -13.50
CA MET A 722 -33.05 26.05 -14.24
C MET A 722 -34.36 25.60 -13.56
N LYS A 723 -34.29 24.93 -12.39
CA LYS A 723 -35.43 24.30 -11.69
C LYS A 723 -36.32 23.46 -12.64
N GLY A 724 -35.69 22.78 -13.60
CA GLY A 724 -36.36 21.99 -14.64
C GLY A 724 -37.16 22.79 -15.68
N ASN A 725 -36.94 24.10 -15.83
CA ASN A 725 -37.48 24.94 -16.92
C ASN A 725 -36.35 25.31 -17.89
N HIS A 726 -36.08 24.48 -18.89
CA HIS A 726 -35.01 24.76 -19.83
C HIS A 726 -35.42 25.83 -20.86
N SER A 727 -34.59 26.86 -21.02
CA SER A 727 -34.61 27.75 -22.18
C SER A 727 -34.18 27.01 -23.46
N ARG A 728 -34.41 27.60 -24.64
CA ARG A 728 -33.96 27.03 -25.93
C ARG A 728 -32.46 26.73 -25.96
N LYS A 729 -31.63 27.61 -25.37
CA LYS A 729 -30.17 27.42 -25.28
C LYS A 729 -29.81 26.28 -24.33
N THR A 730 -30.34 26.28 -23.12
CA THR A 730 -30.03 25.24 -22.12
C THR A 730 -30.56 23.86 -22.53
N ALA A 731 -31.69 23.79 -23.25
CA ALA A 731 -32.19 22.54 -23.80
C ALA A 731 -31.28 22.03 -24.93
N ALA A 732 -30.75 22.91 -25.78
CA ALA A 732 -29.76 22.53 -26.79
C ALA A 732 -28.46 22.04 -26.14
N PHE A 733 -28.01 22.70 -25.07
CA PHE A 733 -26.85 22.30 -24.28
C PHE A 733 -27.02 20.91 -23.65
N VAL A 734 -28.13 20.64 -22.96
CA VAL A 734 -28.36 19.31 -22.37
C VAL A 734 -28.45 18.22 -23.44
N ARG A 735 -29.03 18.52 -24.62
CA ARG A 735 -28.98 17.61 -25.77
C ARG A 735 -27.55 17.37 -26.28
N ALA A 736 -26.68 18.38 -26.22
CA ALA A 736 -25.26 18.21 -26.55
C ALA A 736 -24.54 17.33 -25.52
N CYS A 737 -24.83 17.48 -24.22
CA CYS A 737 -24.34 16.58 -23.17
C CYS A 737 -24.79 15.12 -23.40
N ALA A 738 -26.07 14.92 -23.72
CA ALA A 738 -26.61 13.61 -24.08
C ALA A 738 -25.92 13.06 -25.34
N ALA A 739 -25.74 13.86 -26.39
CA ALA A 739 -25.04 13.43 -27.60
C ALA A 739 -23.58 13.02 -27.30
N TYR A 740 -22.88 13.77 -26.46
CA TYR A 740 -21.53 13.44 -26.00
C TYR A 740 -21.49 12.07 -25.31
N SER A 741 -22.38 11.82 -24.34
CA SER A 741 -22.44 10.53 -23.66
C SER A 741 -22.76 9.40 -24.64
N PHE A 742 -23.71 9.60 -25.55
CA PHE A 742 -24.14 8.61 -26.54
C PHE A 742 -23.03 8.16 -27.49
N ILE A 743 -22.18 9.09 -27.97
CA ILE A 743 -21.05 8.74 -28.86
C ILE A 743 -19.83 8.22 -28.11
N THR A 744 -19.76 8.41 -26.79
CA THR A 744 -18.62 8.03 -25.96
C THR A 744 -18.78 6.63 -25.38
N ILE A 745 -20.00 6.25 -24.98
CA ILE A 745 -20.27 4.91 -24.41
C ILE A 745 -19.81 3.75 -25.32
N PRO A 746 -20.03 3.76 -26.65
CA PRO A 746 -19.56 2.69 -27.54
C PRO A 746 -18.04 2.44 -27.51
N SER A 747 -17.23 3.40 -27.07
CA SER A 747 -15.76 3.26 -27.01
C SER A 747 -15.25 2.39 -25.85
N LEU A 748 -16.12 2.05 -24.90
CA LEU A 748 -15.77 1.23 -23.73
C LEU A 748 -15.72 -0.26 -24.08
N THR A 749 -14.75 -0.99 -23.55
CA THR A 749 -14.64 -2.44 -23.82
C THR A 749 -15.65 -3.24 -23.03
N SER A 750 -15.87 -2.90 -21.75
CA SER A 750 -16.79 -3.60 -20.87
C SER A 750 -18.25 -3.39 -21.26
N ILE A 751 -18.96 -4.48 -21.57
CA ILE A 751 -20.39 -4.46 -21.91
C ILE A 751 -21.24 -3.99 -20.72
N PHE A 752 -20.89 -4.41 -19.50
CA PHE A 752 -21.60 -3.98 -18.29
C PHE A 752 -21.46 -2.49 -18.01
N ASN A 753 -20.27 -1.91 -18.23
CA ASN A 753 -20.08 -0.47 -18.14
C ASN A 753 -20.96 0.24 -19.17
N ARG A 754 -20.99 -0.27 -20.41
CA ARG A 754 -21.85 0.28 -21.48
C ARG A 754 -23.33 0.24 -21.10
N LEU A 755 -23.85 -0.92 -20.67
CA LEU A 755 -25.25 -1.09 -20.26
C LEU A 755 -25.63 -0.10 -19.14
N ASN A 756 -24.86 -0.06 -18.06
CA ASN A 756 -25.13 0.82 -16.92
C ASN A 756 -25.06 2.30 -17.30
N LEU A 757 -24.11 2.69 -18.16
CA LEU A 757 -23.99 4.08 -18.60
C LEU A 757 -25.06 4.50 -19.61
N TYR A 758 -25.52 3.59 -20.49
CA TYR A 758 -26.68 3.85 -21.36
C TYR A 758 -27.92 4.09 -20.50
N LEU A 759 -28.19 3.25 -19.50
CA LEU A 759 -29.34 3.41 -18.60
C LEU A 759 -29.26 4.72 -17.81
N LEU A 760 -28.13 4.97 -17.13
CA LEU A 760 -27.94 6.20 -16.33
C LEU A 760 -28.04 7.47 -17.19
N SER A 761 -27.45 7.47 -18.38
CA SER A 761 -27.52 8.63 -19.29
C SER A 761 -28.94 8.81 -19.84
N GLY A 762 -29.68 7.72 -20.04
CA GLY A 762 -31.10 7.74 -20.38
C GLY A 762 -31.96 8.34 -19.27
N GLU A 763 -31.76 7.94 -18.02
CA GLU A 763 -32.42 8.51 -16.84
C GLU A 763 -32.17 10.02 -16.70
N VAL A 764 -30.91 10.45 -16.90
CA VAL A 764 -30.53 11.87 -16.90
C VAL A 764 -31.19 12.63 -18.05
N ALA A 765 -31.31 12.02 -19.24
CA ALA A 765 -32.01 12.62 -20.38
C ALA A 765 -33.53 12.77 -20.10
N LEU A 766 -34.17 11.77 -19.49
CA LEU A 766 -35.57 11.83 -19.06
C LEU A 766 -35.79 12.94 -18.04
N ALA A 767 -34.93 13.00 -17.02
CA ALA A 767 -34.95 14.05 -15.99
C ALA A 767 -34.90 15.47 -16.60
N ASN A 768 -34.21 15.64 -17.73
CA ASN A 768 -34.06 16.91 -18.45
C ASN A 768 -35.06 17.10 -19.62
N GLN A 769 -36.15 16.33 -19.68
CA GLN A 769 -37.18 16.43 -20.74
C GLN A 769 -36.65 16.18 -22.17
N CYS A 770 -35.54 15.44 -22.31
CA CYS A 770 -34.94 15.09 -23.60
C CYS A 770 -35.42 13.70 -24.04
N LEU A 771 -36.71 13.57 -24.35
CA LEU A 771 -37.37 12.27 -24.56
C LEU A 771 -36.79 11.47 -25.74
N SER A 772 -36.48 12.13 -26.86
CA SER A 772 -35.90 11.44 -28.02
C SER A 772 -34.50 10.90 -27.77
N GLN A 773 -33.69 11.64 -27.00
CA GLN A 773 -32.36 11.16 -26.59
C GLN A 773 -32.49 10.02 -25.59
N ALA A 774 -33.39 10.12 -24.61
CA ALA A 774 -33.66 9.05 -23.65
C ALA A 774 -34.10 7.75 -24.33
N ASP A 775 -35.04 7.82 -25.27
CA ASP A 775 -35.48 6.67 -26.06
C ASP A 775 -34.33 6.04 -26.85
N ALA A 776 -33.44 6.85 -27.44
CA ALA A 776 -32.24 6.34 -28.11
C ALA A 776 -31.29 5.60 -27.15
N PHE A 777 -31.03 6.13 -25.95
CA PHE A 777 -30.20 5.48 -24.93
C PHE A 777 -30.80 4.13 -24.49
N LEU A 778 -32.11 4.10 -24.23
CA LEU A 778 -32.81 2.89 -23.78
C LEU A 778 -32.85 1.83 -24.89
N LYS A 779 -33.10 2.22 -26.14
CA LYS A 779 -33.03 1.32 -27.30
C LYS A 779 -31.63 0.75 -27.49
N ALA A 780 -30.59 1.58 -27.36
CA ALA A 780 -29.20 1.13 -27.43
C ALA A 780 -28.87 0.11 -26.33
N ALA A 781 -29.29 0.38 -25.09
CA ALA A 781 -29.13 -0.57 -23.98
C ALA A 781 -29.83 -1.91 -24.26
N VAL A 782 -31.07 -1.89 -24.75
CA VAL A 782 -31.83 -3.10 -25.09
C VAL A 782 -31.14 -3.88 -26.20
N SER A 783 -30.64 -3.20 -27.24
CA SER A 783 -29.94 -3.86 -28.36
C SER A 783 -28.60 -4.49 -27.96
N LEU A 784 -27.98 -4.04 -26.87
CA LEU A 784 -26.70 -4.53 -26.37
C LEU A 784 -26.85 -5.79 -25.47
N LEU A 785 -28.05 -6.07 -24.95
CA LEU A 785 -28.29 -7.20 -24.05
C LEU A 785 -27.89 -8.57 -24.63
N PRO A 786 -28.16 -8.90 -25.90
CA PRO A 786 -27.77 -10.18 -26.47
C PRO A 786 -26.26 -10.41 -26.55
N GLU A 787 -25.46 -9.33 -26.53
CA GLU A 787 -23.99 -9.39 -26.63
C GLU A 787 -23.30 -9.72 -25.30
N VAL A 788 -24.03 -9.78 -24.19
CA VAL A 788 -23.47 -10.04 -22.85
C VAL A 788 -22.82 -11.43 -22.79
N PRO A 789 -21.54 -11.55 -22.35
CA PRO A 789 -20.88 -12.84 -22.24
C PRO A 789 -21.45 -13.65 -21.08
N ARG A 790 -21.46 -15.00 -21.18
CA ARG A 790 -21.96 -15.87 -20.10
C ARG A 790 -21.09 -15.88 -18.84
N THR A 791 -19.77 -15.75 -19.01
CA THR A 791 -18.81 -15.72 -17.90
C THR A 791 -17.94 -14.49 -17.95
N ILE A 792 -17.64 -13.94 -16.77
CA ILE A 792 -16.76 -12.79 -16.58
C ILE A 792 -15.60 -13.23 -15.69
N SER A 793 -14.38 -12.84 -16.05
CA SER A 793 -13.21 -13.01 -15.18
C SER A 793 -13.19 -11.88 -14.13
N ILE A 794 -13.42 -12.21 -12.86
CA ILE A 794 -13.27 -11.29 -11.73
C ILE A 794 -12.13 -11.83 -10.86
N GLU A 795 -11.05 -11.05 -10.70
CA GLU A 795 -9.85 -11.44 -9.93
C GLU A 795 -9.24 -12.78 -10.39
N GLY A 796 -9.25 -13.04 -11.71
CA GLY A 796 -8.74 -14.27 -12.31
C GLY A 796 -9.65 -15.50 -12.15
N LYS A 797 -10.81 -15.37 -11.51
CA LYS A 797 -11.81 -16.43 -11.40
C LYS A 797 -12.97 -16.16 -12.36
N GLN A 798 -13.31 -17.13 -13.19
CA GLN A 798 -14.50 -17.08 -14.04
C GLN A 798 -15.76 -17.20 -13.16
N ARG A 799 -16.62 -16.20 -13.21
CA ARG A 799 -17.94 -16.20 -12.56
C ARG A 799 -19.04 -16.02 -13.61
N SER A 800 -20.24 -16.53 -13.32
CA SER A 800 -21.40 -16.30 -14.17
C SER A 800 -21.75 -14.81 -14.22
N SER A 801 -22.10 -14.32 -15.40
CA SER A 801 -22.51 -12.93 -15.63
C SER A 801 -23.98 -12.67 -15.29
N GLU A 802 -24.77 -13.73 -15.14
CA GLU A 802 -26.22 -13.65 -14.97
C GLU A 802 -26.68 -12.84 -13.75
N PRO A 803 -26.02 -12.89 -12.57
CA PRO A 803 -26.40 -12.03 -11.44
C PRO A 803 -26.30 -10.54 -11.76
N PHE A 804 -25.24 -10.12 -12.44
CA PHE A 804 -25.05 -8.72 -12.85
C PHE A 804 -26.07 -8.29 -13.90
N LEU A 805 -26.40 -9.20 -14.82
CA LEU A 805 -27.43 -8.97 -15.83
C LEU A 805 -28.82 -8.85 -15.19
N LEU A 806 -29.13 -9.68 -14.19
CA LEU A 806 -30.38 -9.61 -13.42
C LEU A 806 -30.52 -8.26 -12.71
N ASP A 807 -29.47 -7.81 -12.02
CA ASP A 807 -29.49 -6.52 -11.32
C ASP A 807 -29.70 -5.36 -12.30
N PHE A 808 -29.02 -5.39 -13.45
CA PHE A 808 -29.22 -4.41 -14.51
C PHE A 808 -30.67 -4.42 -15.04
N ILE A 809 -31.21 -5.59 -15.40
CA ILE A 809 -32.57 -5.71 -15.93
C ILE A 809 -33.60 -5.25 -14.91
N ASN A 810 -33.42 -5.57 -13.63
CA ASN A 810 -34.32 -5.13 -12.57
C ASN A 810 -34.32 -3.59 -12.44
N ASN A 811 -33.15 -2.95 -12.56
CA ASN A 811 -33.06 -1.49 -12.58
C ASN A 811 -33.61 -0.87 -13.88
N PHE A 812 -33.45 -1.57 -15.00
CA PHE A 812 -34.02 -1.13 -16.27
C PHE A 812 -35.57 -1.19 -16.23
N LEU A 813 -36.12 -2.29 -15.70
CA LEU A 813 -37.56 -2.47 -15.50
C LEU A 813 -38.14 -1.40 -14.58
N SER A 814 -37.45 -1.02 -13.50
CA SER A 814 -37.93 0.06 -12.63
C SER A 814 -38.03 1.37 -13.41
N THR A 815 -37.00 1.73 -14.18
CA THR A 815 -36.95 2.95 -15.00
C THR A 815 -38.06 3.00 -16.05
N LEU A 816 -38.39 1.87 -16.68
CA LEU A 816 -39.44 1.80 -17.71
C LEU A 816 -40.83 2.23 -17.21
N LEU A 817 -41.10 2.25 -15.90
CA LEU A 817 -42.39 2.71 -15.36
C LEU A 817 -42.70 4.16 -15.75
N VAL A 818 -41.70 5.03 -15.69
CA VAL A 818 -41.88 6.47 -15.93
C VAL A 818 -41.62 6.89 -17.38
N VAL A 819 -41.17 5.96 -18.23
CA VAL A 819 -40.85 6.22 -19.63
C VAL A 819 -42.15 6.29 -20.44
N PRO A 820 -42.40 7.38 -21.19
CA PRO A 820 -43.55 7.46 -22.08
C PRO A 820 -43.41 6.50 -23.27
N ASP A 821 -44.51 5.86 -23.65
CA ASP A 821 -44.59 5.07 -24.87
C ASP A 821 -44.51 5.97 -26.12
N HIS A 822 -43.88 5.45 -27.18
CA HIS A 822 -43.74 6.16 -28.43
C HIS A 822 -45.08 6.20 -29.19
N PRO A 823 -45.60 7.37 -29.61
CA PRO A 823 -46.92 7.50 -30.23
C PRO A 823 -47.13 6.59 -31.46
N GLU A 824 -46.07 6.35 -32.23
CA GLU A 824 -46.11 5.59 -33.49
C GLU A 824 -45.73 4.10 -33.37
N GLN A 825 -45.08 3.66 -32.28
CA GLN A 825 -44.51 2.30 -32.19
C GLN A 825 -45.38 1.32 -31.40
N GLY A 826 -46.59 1.77 -31.00
CA GLY A 826 -47.53 1.00 -30.21
C GLY A 826 -47.20 0.99 -28.71
N VAL A 827 -48.15 0.52 -27.92
CA VAL A 827 -48.08 0.46 -26.46
C VAL A 827 -47.08 -0.59 -25.97
N LEU A 828 -46.39 -0.28 -24.87
CA LEU A 828 -45.39 -1.12 -24.20
C LEU A 828 -44.20 -1.50 -25.10
N TYR A 829 -43.85 -0.66 -26.07
CA TYR A 829 -42.83 -0.98 -27.08
C TYR A 829 -41.48 -1.36 -26.45
N LEU A 830 -40.95 -0.54 -25.53
CA LEU A 830 -39.66 -0.80 -24.88
C LEU A 830 -39.70 -2.00 -23.94
N VAL A 831 -40.82 -2.21 -23.24
CA VAL A 831 -41.03 -3.38 -22.38
C VAL A 831 -41.02 -4.67 -23.21
N ARG A 832 -41.72 -4.66 -24.35
CA ARG A 832 -41.72 -5.79 -25.30
C ARG A 832 -40.33 -6.00 -25.89
N GLY A 833 -39.65 -4.93 -26.29
CA GLY A 833 -38.28 -4.97 -26.79
C GLY A 833 -37.32 -5.63 -25.80
N LEU A 834 -37.37 -5.22 -24.53
CA LEU A 834 -36.58 -5.82 -23.45
C LEU A 834 -36.88 -7.31 -23.27
N LEU A 835 -38.15 -7.69 -23.18
CA LEU A 835 -38.56 -9.08 -22.96
C LEU A 835 -38.21 -9.98 -24.15
N ASN A 836 -38.30 -9.47 -25.37
CA ASN A 836 -37.87 -10.19 -26.58
C ASN A 836 -36.35 -10.42 -26.56
N MET A 837 -35.55 -9.40 -26.26
CA MET A 837 -34.09 -9.57 -26.16
C MET A 837 -33.68 -10.53 -25.03
N VAL A 838 -34.39 -10.51 -23.91
CA VAL A 838 -34.25 -11.48 -22.80
C VAL A 838 -34.59 -12.90 -23.26
N GLN A 839 -35.57 -13.05 -24.15
CA GLN A 839 -35.93 -14.34 -24.73
C GLN A 839 -34.86 -14.87 -25.68
N ASP A 840 -34.28 -13.98 -26.50
CA ASP A 840 -33.23 -14.28 -27.49
C ASP A 840 -31.84 -14.50 -26.86
N TYR A 841 -31.62 -13.97 -25.64
CA TYR A 841 -30.38 -14.18 -24.90
C TYR A 841 -30.16 -15.67 -24.56
N THR A 842 -28.93 -16.13 -24.71
CA THR A 842 -28.56 -17.53 -24.42
C THR A 842 -28.18 -17.73 -22.96
N TRP A 843 -29.17 -18.04 -22.13
CA TRP A 843 -29.02 -18.37 -20.70
C TRP A 843 -28.25 -19.67 -20.46
N GLU A 844 -27.71 -19.85 -19.26
CA GLU A 844 -27.04 -21.10 -18.88
C GLU A 844 -28.05 -22.25 -18.70
N ASP A 845 -27.68 -23.48 -19.10
CA ASP A 845 -28.55 -24.67 -19.18
C ASP A 845 -29.14 -25.12 -17.81
N ASN A 846 -28.70 -24.52 -16.71
CA ASN A 846 -29.15 -24.81 -15.35
C ASN A 846 -29.53 -23.55 -14.55
N SER A 847 -29.75 -22.43 -15.22
CA SER A 847 -30.09 -21.17 -14.56
C SER A 847 -31.59 -20.91 -14.49
N ASP A 848 -31.98 -20.30 -13.37
CA ASP A 848 -33.33 -19.78 -13.15
C ASP A 848 -33.43 -18.27 -13.48
N ALA A 849 -32.34 -17.65 -13.97
CA ALA A 849 -32.23 -16.21 -14.13
C ALA A 849 -33.28 -15.65 -15.12
N LYS A 850 -33.48 -16.28 -16.28
CA LYS A 850 -34.55 -15.92 -17.24
C LYS A 850 -35.93 -15.81 -16.58
N ILE A 851 -36.26 -16.80 -15.74
CA ILE A 851 -37.55 -16.88 -15.07
C ILE A 851 -37.66 -15.84 -13.95
N ARG A 852 -36.55 -15.55 -13.25
CA ARG A 852 -36.49 -14.45 -12.28
C ARG A 852 -36.73 -13.09 -12.94
N VAL A 853 -36.26 -12.86 -14.17
CA VAL A 853 -36.59 -11.65 -14.94
C VAL A 853 -38.09 -11.58 -15.20
N TYR A 854 -38.71 -12.67 -15.67
CA TYR A 854 -40.15 -12.69 -15.93
C TYR A 854 -40.99 -12.45 -14.68
N ILE A 855 -40.61 -13.04 -13.53
CA ILE A 855 -41.25 -12.75 -12.25
C ILE A 855 -41.06 -11.28 -11.88
N SER A 856 -39.88 -10.69 -12.12
CA SER A 856 -39.59 -9.28 -11.79
C SER A 856 -40.26 -8.27 -12.73
N ALA A 857 -40.67 -8.68 -13.94
CA ALA A 857 -41.47 -7.86 -14.84
C ALA A 857 -42.96 -7.79 -14.42
N LEU A 858 -43.48 -8.77 -13.68
CA LEU A 858 -44.89 -8.80 -13.26
C LEU A 858 -45.29 -7.65 -12.30
N PRO A 859 -44.43 -7.19 -11.36
CA PRO A 859 -44.65 -5.97 -10.57
C PRO A 859 -44.70 -4.70 -11.43
N LEU A 860 -43.80 -4.55 -12.41
CA LEU A 860 -43.80 -3.40 -13.33
C LEU A 860 -45.13 -3.31 -14.07
N LEU A 861 -45.56 -4.42 -14.69
CA LEU A 861 -46.83 -4.48 -15.42
C LEU A 861 -48.03 -4.19 -14.53
N ALA A 862 -47.99 -4.61 -13.26
CA ALA A 862 -49.04 -4.31 -12.29
C ALA A 862 -49.02 -2.86 -11.77
N ALA A 863 -47.87 -2.20 -11.83
CA ALA A 863 -47.76 -0.77 -11.54
C ALA A 863 -48.24 0.07 -12.74
N MET A 864 -47.92 -0.35 -13.97
CA MET A 864 -48.35 0.32 -15.20
C MET A 864 -49.87 0.30 -15.42
N SER A 865 -50.59 -0.66 -14.85
CA SER A 865 -52.04 -0.78 -14.91
C SER A 865 -52.79 0.06 -13.86
N GLN A 866 -52.09 0.76 -12.98
CA GLN A 866 -52.70 1.69 -12.02
C GLN A 866 -53.03 3.03 -12.70
N GLU A 867 -54.05 3.72 -12.20
CA GLU A 867 -54.41 5.07 -12.64
C GLU A 867 -53.36 6.12 -12.21
N SER A 868 -52.58 5.84 -11.16
CA SER A 868 -51.46 6.65 -10.69
C SER A 868 -50.28 5.77 -10.30
N TYR A 869 -49.08 6.19 -10.68
CA TYR A 869 -47.81 5.52 -10.47
C TYR A 869 -47.20 5.93 -9.14
N LEU A 870 -46.28 5.10 -8.64
CA LEU A 870 -45.61 5.31 -7.35
C LEU A 870 -44.73 6.57 -7.34
N TYR A 871 -44.13 6.89 -8.49
CA TYR A 871 -43.29 8.06 -8.68
C TYR A 871 -43.37 8.52 -10.13
N THR A 872 -43.18 9.82 -10.33
CA THR A 872 -43.28 10.47 -11.65
C THR A 872 -42.11 11.43 -11.83
N ILE A 873 -41.75 11.70 -13.09
CA ILE A 873 -40.74 12.71 -13.41
C ILE A 873 -41.45 14.03 -13.69
N PRO A 874 -41.13 15.13 -12.98
CA PRO A 874 -41.78 16.41 -13.22
C PRO A 874 -41.68 16.84 -14.69
N LYS A 875 -42.84 17.14 -15.31
CA LYS A 875 -43.00 17.60 -16.70
C LYS A 875 -42.66 16.56 -17.77
N VAL A 876 -42.68 15.28 -17.42
CA VAL A 876 -42.69 14.18 -18.38
C VAL A 876 -44.01 13.44 -18.19
N ASP A 877 -44.82 13.40 -19.24
CA ASP A 877 -46.11 12.71 -19.21
C ASP A 877 -45.86 11.19 -19.29
N SER A 878 -45.87 10.52 -18.14
CA SER A 878 -45.76 9.06 -18.09
C SER A 878 -47.04 8.37 -18.60
N ASN A 879 -46.96 7.06 -18.81
CA ASN A 879 -48.06 6.26 -19.37
C ASN A 879 -49.38 6.33 -18.57
N GLU A 880 -49.34 6.68 -17.28
CA GLU A 880 -50.53 6.99 -16.47
C GLU A 880 -51.34 8.16 -17.04
N THR A 881 -50.67 9.21 -17.52
CA THR A 881 -51.29 10.43 -18.04
C THR A 881 -51.69 10.23 -19.49
N LEU A 882 -50.89 9.47 -20.24
CA LEU A 882 -51.13 9.20 -21.67
C LEU A 882 -52.33 8.25 -21.88
N TYR A 883 -52.46 7.19 -21.08
CA TYR A 883 -53.48 6.16 -21.27
C TYR A 883 -54.57 6.18 -20.20
N GLY A 884 -54.34 6.75 -19.01
CA GLY A 884 -55.38 6.99 -18.00
C GLY A 884 -56.18 5.75 -17.57
N GLY A 885 -55.59 4.55 -17.63
CA GLY A 885 -56.30 3.29 -17.37
C GLY A 885 -57.23 2.81 -18.50
N ASP A 886 -56.98 3.20 -19.75
CA ASP A 886 -57.75 2.74 -20.92
C ASP A 886 -57.89 1.20 -20.92
N PRO A 887 -59.13 0.66 -21.00
CA PRO A 887 -59.38 -0.78 -21.08
C PRO A 887 -58.56 -1.51 -22.16
N LYS A 888 -58.24 -0.86 -23.30
CA LYS A 888 -57.41 -1.44 -24.35
C LYS A 888 -55.95 -1.58 -23.92
N PHE A 889 -55.41 -0.60 -23.21
CA PHE A 889 -54.06 -0.65 -22.67
C PHE A 889 -53.94 -1.72 -21.58
N ILE A 890 -54.92 -1.78 -20.68
CA ILE A 890 -55.00 -2.81 -19.63
C ILE A 890 -55.12 -4.21 -20.26
N ALA A 891 -55.88 -4.38 -21.33
CA ALA A 891 -55.97 -5.65 -22.04
C ALA A 891 -54.61 -6.12 -22.60
N GLU A 892 -53.81 -5.22 -23.17
CA GLU A 892 -52.46 -5.53 -23.66
C GLU A 892 -51.48 -5.85 -22.52
N ILE A 893 -51.57 -5.15 -21.38
CA ILE A 893 -50.80 -5.48 -20.16
C ILE A 893 -51.16 -6.90 -19.69
N ASN A 894 -52.45 -7.22 -19.61
CA ASN A 894 -52.94 -8.51 -19.13
C ASN A 894 -52.50 -9.65 -20.04
N LYS A 895 -52.54 -9.46 -21.36
CA LYS A 895 -52.04 -10.41 -22.35
C LYS A 895 -50.54 -10.70 -22.18
N LEU A 896 -49.74 -9.66 -21.91
CA LEU A 896 -48.31 -9.82 -21.64
C LEU A 896 -48.07 -10.57 -20.32
N CYS A 897 -48.84 -10.25 -19.28
CA CYS A 897 -48.79 -10.97 -18.00
C CYS A 897 -49.16 -12.45 -18.15
N GLU A 898 -50.20 -12.77 -18.92
CA GLU A 898 -50.61 -14.15 -19.23
C GLU A 898 -49.47 -14.92 -19.89
N THR A 899 -48.81 -14.31 -20.87
CA THR A 899 -47.65 -14.89 -21.57
C THR A 899 -46.49 -15.18 -20.61
N LEU A 900 -46.12 -14.21 -19.76
CA LEU A 900 -45.03 -14.35 -18.80
C LEU A 900 -45.33 -15.41 -17.73
N ILE A 901 -46.54 -15.41 -17.16
CA ILE A 901 -46.96 -16.41 -16.17
C ILE A 901 -46.96 -17.80 -16.82
N GLY A 902 -47.46 -17.94 -18.06
CA GLY A 902 -47.41 -19.19 -18.80
C GLY A 902 -45.99 -19.74 -18.92
N GLN A 903 -45.03 -18.91 -19.34
CA GLN A 903 -43.62 -19.30 -19.45
C GLN A 903 -42.99 -19.69 -18.10
N VAL A 904 -43.33 -18.98 -17.01
CA VAL A 904 -42.85 -19.34 -15.66
C VAL A 904 -43.41 -20.70 -15.22
N LEU A 905 -44.70 -20.96 -15.48
CA LEU A 905 -45.34 -22.23 -15.14
C LEU A 905 -44.79 -23.41 -15.96
N ASP A 906 -44.48 -23.19 -17.23
CA ASP A 906 -43.84 -24.20 -18.09
C ASP A 906 -42.45 -24.59 -17.58
N HIS A 907 -41.64 -23.61 -17.13
CA HIS A 907 -40.34 -23.89 -16.50
C HIS A 907 -40.49 -24.65 -15.17
N LEU A 908 -41.44 -24.24 -14.32
CA LEU A 908 -41.72 -24.96 -13.07
C LEU A 908 -42.13 -26.42 -13.31
N LYS A 909 -42.84 -26.69 -14.41
CA LYS A 909 -43.20 -28.05 -14.84
C LYS A 909 -41.99 -28.85 -15.30
N GLY A 910 -41.05 -28.22 -16.01
CA GLY A 910 -39.76 -28.82 -16.39
C GLY A 910 -38.91 -29.20 -15.17
N LEU A 911 -38.71 -28.26 -14.23
CA LEU A 911 -37.94 -28.50 -13.01
C LEU A 911 -38.49 -29.63 -12.12
N GLY A 912 -39.80 -29.88 -12.19
CA GLY A 912 -40.43 -31.00 -11.49
C GLY A 912 -40.13 -32.37 -12.09
N ARG A 913 -39.66 -32.43 -13.35
CA ARG A 913 -39.27 -33.65 -14.05
C ARG A 913 -37.77 -33.97 -13.89
N ASP A 914 -36.93 -32.94 -13.78
CA ASP A 914 -35.46 -33.05 -13.75
C ASP A 914 -34.86 -33.07 -12.31
N GLU A 915 -35.59 -33.56 -11.31
CA GLU A 915 -35.20 -33.61 -9.89
C GLU A 915 -34.78 -32.25 -9.26
N GLY A 916 -35.06 -31.13 -9.93
CA GLY A 916 -34.77 -29.74 -9.52
C GLY A 916 -35.70 -29.19 -8.41
N VAL A 917 -36.13 -30.04 -7.49
CA VAL A 917 -37.26 -29.80 -6.57
C VAL A 917 -37.04 -28.60 -5.63
N ARG A 918 -35.79 -28.35 -5.21
CA ARG A 918 -35.43 -27.19 -4.38
C ARG A 918 -35.59 -25.87 -5.14
N ARG A 919 -35.15 -25.81 -6.40
CA ARG A 919 -35.28 -24.63 -7.28
C ARG A 919 -36.75 -24.36 -7.60
N GLN A 920 -37.49 -25.43 -7.93
CA GLN A 920 -38.93 -25.37 -8.16
C GLN A 920 -39.68 -24.77 -6.96
N GLY A 921 -39.35 -25.20 -5.74
CA GLY A 921 -39.98 -24.67 -4.53
C GLY A 921 -39.69 -23.19 -4.28
N SER A 922 -38.45 -22.75 -4.52
CA SER A 922 -38.05 -21.35 -4.38
C SER A 922 -38.73 -20.43 -5.40
N LEU A 923 -38.76 -20.82 -6.67
CA LEU A 923 -39.40 -20.04 -7.74
C LEU A 923 -40.92 -19.99 -7.60
N ALA A 924 -41.55 -21.11 -7.22
CA ALA A 924 -42.99 -21.16 -6.96
C ALA A 924 -43.37 -20.23 -5.79
N PHE A 925 -42.56 -20.18 -4.73
CA PHE A 925 -42.75 -19.25 -3.62
C PHE A 925 -42.54 -17.78 -4.03
N SER A 926 -41.56 -17.50 -4.90
CA SER A 926 -41.32 -16.15 -5.42
C SER A 926 -42.47 -15.65 -6.30
N LEU A 927 -42.99 -16.49 -7.20
CA LEU A 927 -44.17 -16.17 -8.01
C LEU A 927 -45.42 -16.01 -7.12
N PHE A 928 -45.60 -16.86 -6.11
CA PHE A 928 -46.65 -16.70 -5.11
C PHE A 928 -46.58 -15.34 -4.40
N GLY A 929 -45.40 -14.95 -3.93
CA GLY A 929 -45.17 -13.65 -3.29
C GLY A 929 -45.51 -12.49 -4.22
N CYS A 930 -45.12 -12.57 -5.50
CA CYS A 930 -45.48 -11.57 -6.49
C CYS A 930 -47.00 -11.48 -6.75
N LEU A 931 -47.68 -12.62 -6.86
CA LEU A 931 -49.13 -12.67 -7.07
C LEU A 931 -49.89 -12.18 -5.83
N LEU A 932 -49.41 -12.49 -4.63
CA LEU A 932 -49.97 -12.00 -3.38
C LEU A 932 -49.86 -10.48 -3.25
N ALA A 933 -48.71 -9.91 -3.66
CA ALA A 933 -48.45 -8.48 -3.55
C ALA A 933 -49.18 -7.64 -4.62
N HIS A 934 -49.30 -8.16 -5.85
CA HIS A 934 -49.73 -7.35 -7.01
C HIS A 934 -50.93 -7.91 -7.79
N GLY A 935 -51.32 -9.17 -7.58
CA GLY A 935 -52.44 -9.79 -8.27
C GLY A 935 -53.79 -9.51 -7.59
N ASP A 936 -54.84 -9.35 -8.39
CA ASP A 936 -56.21 -9.30 -7.86
C ASP A 936 -56.72 -10.72 -7.55
N LEU A 937 -56.59 -11.10 -6.28
CA LEU A 937 -56.98 -12.41 -5.76
C LEU A 937 -58.49 -12.57 -5.53
N ARG A 938 -59.30 -11.56 -5.90
CA ARG A 938 -60.77 -11.70 -6.01
C ARG A 938 -61.16 -12.59 -7.19
N ASN A 939 -60.30 -12.71 -8.20
CA ASN A 939 -60.48 -13.65 -9.29
C ASN A 939 -60.23 -15.08 -8.80
N ASN A 940 -61.28 -15.91 -8.82
CA ASN A 940 -61.24 -17.31 -8.39
C ASN A 940 -60.12 -18.13 -9.05
N LYS A 941 -59.80 -17.87 -10.32
CA LYS A 941 -58.75 -18.60 -11.04
C LYS A 941 -57.35 -18.21 -10.55
N LEU A 942 -57.10 -16.93 -10.32
CA LEU A 942 -55.83 -16.41 -9.80
C LEU A 942 -55.62 -16.84 -8.34
N ASN A 943 -56.70 -16.84 -7.55
CA ASN A 943 -56.73 -17.34 -6.17
C ASN A 943 -56.36 -18.82 -6.10
N GLN A 944 -56.95 -19.66 -6.97
CA GLN A 944 -56.60 -21.07 -7.09
C GLN A 944 -55.13 -21.27 -7.51
N LEU A 945 -54.64 -20.48 -8.47
CA LEU A 945 -53.23 -20.53 -8.88
C LEU A 945 -52.28 -20.20 -7.70
N ALA A 946 -52.58 -19.16 -6.92
CA ALA A 946 -51.79 -18.79 -5.76
C ALA A 946 -51.75 -19.90 -4.69
N VAL A 947 -52.90 -20.52 -4.37
CA VAL A 947 -52.96 -21.67 -3.46
C VAL A 947 -52.15 -22.85 -4.00
N ASN A 948 -52.22 -23.12 -5.30
CA ASN A 948 -51.45 -24.20 -5.93
C ASN A 948 -49.94 -23.94 -5.90
N LEU A 949 -49.49 -22.70 -6.11
CA LEU A 949 -48.08 -22.31 -6.02
C LEU A 949 -47.55 -22.41 -4.57
N TRP A 950 -48.36 -22.02 -3.58
CA TRP A 950 -48.04 -22.22 -2.18
C TRP A 950 -47.85 -23.71 -1.85
N ASN A 951 -48.79 -24.55 -2.25
CA ASN A 951 -48.72 -25.99 -2.02
C ASN A 951 -47.52 -26.62 -2.76
N LEU A 952 -47.25 -26.19 -3.99
CA LEU A 952 -46.09 -26.64 -4.76
C LEU A 952 -44.76 -26.27 -4.07
N SER A 953 -44.67 -25.06 -3.50
CA SER A 953 -43.46 -24.63 -2.80
C SER A 953 -43.17 -25.42 -1.51
N HIS A 954 -44.22 -25.93 -0.84
CA HIS A 954 -44.09 -26.66 0.43
C HIS A 954 -44.11 -28.18 0.27
N LYS A 955 -44.49 -28.72 -0.90
CA LYS A 955 -44.68 -30.16 -1.18
C LYS A 955 -43.51 -31.06 -0.77
N HIS A 956 -42.28 -30.55 -0.86
CA HIS A 956 -41.05 -31.29 -0.60
C HIS A 956 -40.23 -30.75 0.58
N GLY A 957 -40.77 -29.79 1.36
CA GLY A 957 -40.15 -29.31 2.60
C GLY A 957 -38.83 -28.54 2.43
N PHE A 958 -38.53 -28.01 1.24
CA PHE A 958 -37.32 -27.23 0.93
C PHE A 958 -37.50 -25.69 1.02
N CYS A 959 -38.72 -25.20 1.26
CA CYS A 959 -38.99 -23.77 1.48
C CYS A 959 -38.59 -23.35 2.90
N ASP A 960 -38.06 -22.13 3.07
CA ASP A 960 -37.67 -21.62 4.38
C ASP A 960 -38.90 -21.39 5.27
N THR A 961 -39.03 -22.24 6.30
CA THR A 961 -40.18 -22.26 7.21
C THR A 961 -40.36 -20.92 7.93
N ARG A 962 -39.28 -20.20 8.23
CA ARG A 962 -39.35 -18.89 8.90
C ARG A 962 -40.01 -17.84 8.01
N THR A 963 -39.63 -17.80 6.74
CA THR A 963 -40.19 -16.87 5.76
C THR A 963 -41.65 -17.22 5.44
N SER A 964 -41.99 -18.51 5.34
CA SER A 964 -43.37 -18.93 5.13
C SER A 964 -44.31 -18.61 6.30
N VAL A 965 -43.87 -18.79 7.55
CA VAL A 965 -44.65 -18.40 8.74
C VAL A 965 -44.91 -16.90 8.76
N ARG A 966 -43.88 -16.08 8.56
CA ARG A 966 -44.02 -14.61 8.47
C ARG A 966 -44.94 -14.18 7.34
N THR A 967 -44.86 -14.83 6.18
CA THR A 967 -45.73 -14.55 5.04
C THR A 967 -47.19 -14.89 5.38
N LEU A 968 -47.44 -16.02 6.05
CA LEU A 968 -48.78 -16.42 6.48
C LEU A 968 -49.35 -15.47 7.55
N GLU A 969 -48.54 -15.04 8.51
CA GLU A 969 -48.90 -14.01 9.50
C GLU A 969 -49.22 -12.67 8.83
N TYR A 970 -48.42 -12.27 7.84
CA TYR A 970 -48.68 -11.08 7.04
C TYR A 970 -50.01 -11.17 6.28
N ILE A 971 -50.31 -12.31 5.66
CA ILE A 971 -51.60 -12.54 4.98
C ILE A 971 -52.75 -12.45 5.98
N LYS A 972 -52.62 -13.05 7.17
CA LYS A 972 -53.62 -12.97 8.25
C LYS A 972 -53.88 -11.53 8.69
N HIS A 973 -52.82 -10.74 8.83
CA HIS A 973 -52.94 -9.32 9.17
C HIS A 973 -53.59 -8.51 8.05
N GLN A 974 -53.20 -8.75 6.79
CA GLN A 974 -53.80 -8.09 5.62
C GLN A 974 -55.29 -8.47 5.44
N ALA A 975 -55.68 -9.70 5.77
CA ALA A 975 -57.07 -10.15 5.72
C ALA A 975 -58.00 -9.44 6.73
N GLN A 976 -57.45 -8.75 7.73
CA GLN A 976 -58.22 -7.93 8.68
C GLN A 976 -58.64 -6.56 8.10
N LEU A 977 -58.03 -6.14 6.98
CA LEU A 977 -58.41 -4.91 6.29
C LEU A 977 -59.67 -5.13 5.44
N ALA A 978 -60.64 -4.21 5.53
CA ALA A 978 -61.96 -4.33 4.90
C ALA A 978 -61.91 -4.55 3.36
N ASP A 979 -60.94 -3.95 2.67
CA ASP A 979 -60.75 -4.07 1.22
C ASP A 979 -60.18 -5.45 0.77
N LEU A 980 -59.72 -6.28 1.73
CA LEU A 980 -58.96 -7.52 1.52
C LEU A 980 -59.55 -8.77 2.18
N SER A 981 -60.83 -8.73 2.59
CA SER A 981 -61.51 -9.84 3.28
C SER A 981 -61.44 -11.19 2.55
N HIS A 982 -61.39 -11.19 1.22
CA HIS A 982 -61.22 -12.38 0.37
C HIS A 982 -59.92 -13.18 0.64
N LEU A 983 -58.93 -12.58 1.31
CA LEU A 983 -57.71 -13.28 1.74
C LEU A 983 -57.95 -14.20 2.97
N SER A 984 -59.02 -13.98 3.73
CA SER A 984 -59.41 -14.84 4.86
C SER A 984 -59.71 -16.27 4.40
N ASP A 985 -60.49 -16.42 3.32
CA ASP A 985 -60.85 -17.71 2.72
C ASP A 985 -59.66 -18.41 2.06
N MET A 986 -58.67 -17.64 1.61
CA MET A 986 -57.42 -18.17 1.07
C MET A 986 -56.51 -18.68 2.20
N THR A 987 -56.44 -17.95 3.33
CA THR A 987 -55.61 -18.33 4.49
C THR A 987 -55.97 -19.71 5.05
N ALA A 988 -57.26 -20.06 5.07
CA ALA A 988 -57.72 -21.39 5.49
C ALA A 988 -57.19 -22.54 4.60
N ARG A 989 -56.84 -22.25 3.35
CA ARG A 989 -56.32 -23.21 2.35
C ARG A 989 -54.79 -23.25 2.29
N LEU A 990 -54.09 -22.35 3.00
CA LEU A 990 -52.63 -22.27 3.07
C LEU A 990 -52.12 -23.00 4.33
N SER A 991 -52.11 -24.34 4.31
CA SER A 991 -51.58 -25.14 5.42
C SER A 991 -50.05 -25.20 5.38
N LEU A 992 -49.40 -24.94 6.51
CA LEU A 992 -47.98 -25.25 6.71
C LEU A 992 -47.87 -26.69 7.24
N GLN A 993 -47.16 -27.56 6.52
CA GLN A 993 -46.81 -28.88 7.08
C GLN A 993 -45.78 -28.68 8.18
N SER A 994 -46.16 -28.93 9.43
CA SER A 994 -45.20 -29.04 10.54
C SER A 994 -44.27 -30.22 10.26
N ARG A 995 -42.96 -29.99 10.16
CA ARG A 995 -41.99 -31.08 10.22
C ARG A 995 -42.15 -31.78 11.57
N THR A 996 -42.56 -33.04 11.56
CA THR A 996 -42.09 -34.04 12.53
C THR A 996 -40.75 -34.56 12.07
#